data_AF-A0A4D9CR27-F1
#
_entry.id   AF-A0A4D9CR27-F1
#
_cell.length_a   1.000
_cell.length_b   1.000
_cell.length_c   1.000
_cell.angle_alpha   90.00
_cell.angle_beta   90.00
_cell.angle_gamma   90.00
#
_symmetry.space_group_name_H-M   'P 1'
#
loop_
_entity.id
_entity.type
_entity.pdbx_description
1 polymer ?
#
loop_
_entity_poly.entity_id
_entity_poly.type
_entity_poly.pdbx_seq_one_letter_code
_entity_poly.pdbx_strand_id
1 'polypeptide(L)'
;MDFKQVQPNHGQPGQVRYRLIVSDGTHYQQAMLATQLNVLINEGQITEHGLICLEEFICNEVQGRKIVIILRCHVVSPSLGYRVGDPVEYGKAAGGNGGMQGGQPAYGQQPQQAPALNTMAGASVPYKPAGSSSAGSSNGGAYPPYNAGGAAGGYRALSGPVVRAGPPQSIIPINDLNPYINRWVIKARVTSKTDIKRWSNAKGEGTLFSVDLLDEFDGEIRATFFKEACEKFYPLLEQGHVYTFSGGKLKPAQRQYSSIRNNYETTFDTNSEIMEVMDDHKIQSAVYSFKKIGELEETPPNATIDVIGVVKAFSPLSTITTKKDGREVEKRELTLCDDTGTEVRLTVWGERASKQPEQWENHPIVAFKGVKVSDYNGRSLGTMPGSQVTVSPDLPEALHLHNWWHSAGATAASTSISSGGGGGGGGGGFADRKVLSQIKEEQLGFGEKPDYMDVKATLTYIKSDPDPWYRSCTSPDCKRKVTEQLNSYFCEKCQREMPECAYRYILTVSGTDHSGSVYLSCFDEHANILLGKSAEELNSFKASDMQARYDATFQEATFGTHILRLRVKAEQVNDEQRVKSVFLQKFSASGVLAAMVTNELTIIKPDDFHHHFRDGDALKSVVPLVASRFRRAIAMPNLKPPITTVTQAVAYRERILASLPAGAIFTPLMTLYLTDRTTADEIYAARASGIVYAVKLYPAGATTNSDSGVTDMQAIRPALKAMAEVGMPLLVHSEVTDADVDVFHREAAFIVRILQPLVDENPDLKVVMEHITTSEGVDFVMACGSNVAATITPQHLMYNRNAIFQGGLQPHVYCLPVLKHERHRQALLGAIASGSSKFFLGTDSAPHPQTAKESTSGCAGCFSAFAGLELYAEVFESIGALDKFEAFTSKNGAAFYGLADNTEKLTLQRKAWRVPMTYPLGQDTVVVPLRAGQEMAWSVKQG
;
A
#
# COMPACT_ATOMS: atom_id res chain seq x y z
N MET A 1 8.45 11.01 30.13
CA MET A 1 7.53 10.05 30.76
C MET A 1 7.90 9.86 32.23
N ASP A 2 6.96 9.48 33.08
CA ASP A 2 7.16 9.00 34.47
C ASP A 2 6.31 7.72 34.66
N PHE A 3 6.68 6.76 35.52
CA PHE A 3 5.89 5.54 35.73
C PHE A 3 6.00 4.96 37.15
N LYS A 4 4.94 4.26 37.58
CA LYS A 4 4.89 3.54 38.86
C LYS A 4 4.24 2.17 38.68
N GLN A 5 4.82 1.16 39.33
CA GLN A 5 4.24 -0.17 39.42
C GLN A 5 2.98 -0.13 40.29
N VAL A 6 1.88 -0.72 39.82
CA VAL A 6 0.63 -0.82 40.58
C VAL A 6 0.65 -2.11 41.39
N GLN A 7 0.55 -2.02 42.71
CA GLN A 7 0.43 -3.20 43.57
C GLN A 7 -0.91 -3.93 43.31
N PRO A 8 -0.93 -5.27 43.25
CA PRO A 8 -2.18 -6.02 43.15
C PRO A 8 -2.96 -5.96 44.47
N ASN A 9 -4.29 -5.79 44.38
CA ASN A 9 -5.16 -5.96 45.55
C ASN A 9 -5.01 -7.38 46.13
N HIS A 10 -5.02 -7.49 47.46
CA HIS A 10 -4.88 -8.76 48.17
C HIS A 10 -5.86 -9.82 47.66
N GLY A 11 -5.34 -10.98 47.22
CA GLY A 11 -6.14 -12.21 47.06
C GLY A 11 -5.81 -13.11 45.87
N GLN A 12 -5.13 -12.63 44.82
CA GLN A 12 -4.75 -13.46 43.66
C GLN A 12 -3.38 -13.08 43.08
N PRO A 13 -2.64 -14.03 42.45
CA PRO A 13 -1.41 -13.73 41.72
C PRO A 13 -1.72 -12.96 40.42
N GLY A 14 -1.93 -11.65 40.57
CA GLY A 14 -2.22 -10.74 39.47
C GLY A 14 -0.98 -10.40 38.64
N GLN A 15 -1.15 -10.39 37.32
CA GLN A 15 -0.14 -9.96 36.34
C GLN A 15 0.31 -8.51 36.65
N VAL A 16 1.63 -8.27 36.71
CA VAL A 16 2.20 -6.94 37.01
C VAL A 16 1.71 -5.91 35.99
N ARG A 17 1.37 -4.70 36.46
CA ARG A 17 0.91 -3.58 35.61
C ARG A 17 1.63 -2.29 35.95
N TYR A 18 2.01 -1.53 34.93
CA TYR A 18 2.62 -0.22 35.07
C TYR A 18 1.62 0.88 34.69
N ARG A 19 1.48 1.89 35.56
CA ARG A 19 0.84 3.16 35.25
C ARG A 19 1.93 4.16 34.89
N LEU A 20 1.70 4.96 33.86
CA LEU A 20 2.63 5.98 33.38
C LEU A 20 1.96 7.35 33.35
N ILE A 21 2.77 8.38 33.23
CA ILE A 21 2.36 9.71 32.79
C ILE A 21 2.99 9.93 31.43
N VAL A 22 2.15 9.96 30.39
CA VAL A 22 2.54 10.36 29.03
C VAL A 22 2.43 11.87 28.92
N SER A 23 3.29 12.47 28.11
CA SER A 23 3.33 13.91 27.86
C SER A 23 3.78 14.16 26.43
N ASP A 24 3.11 15.06 25.72
CA ASP A 24 3.52 15.56 24.40
C ASP A 24 4.49 16.76 24.50
N GLY A 25 4.63 17.34 25.71
CA GLY A 25 5.46 18.52 26.00
C GLY A 25 4.64 19.78 26.31
N THR A 26 3.33 19.76 26.08
CA THR A 26 2.37 20.84 26.41
C THR A 26 1.24 20.35 27.33
N HIS A 27 0.87 19.08 27.22
CA HIS A 27 -0.10 18.40 28.08
C HIS A 27 0.43 17.06 28.57
N TYR A 28 -0.04 16.62 29.73
CA TYR A 28 0.17 15.27 30.23
C TYR A 28 -1.15 14.57 30.56
N GLN A 29 -1.14 13.24 30.47
CA GLN A 29 -2.27 12.40 30.86
C GLN A 29 -1.78 11.10 31.53
N GLN A 30 -2.63 10.52 32.39
CA GLN A 30 -2.37 9.19 32.94
C GLN A 30 -2.52 8.12 31.86
N ALA A 31 -1.55 7.23 31.79
CA ALA A 31 -1.53 6.09 30.88
C ALA A 31 -1.39 4.76 31.63
N MET A 32 -1.81 3.68 30.99
CA MET A 32 -1.54 2.30 31.39
C MET A 32 -0.77 1.61 30.28
N LEU A 33 0.30 0.89 30.64
CA LEU A 33 1.05 0.06 29.70
C LEU A 33 0.34 -1.29 29.56
N ALA A 34 0.08 -1.74 28.33
CA ALA A 34 -0.43 -3.08 28.10
C ALA A 34 0.63 -4.13 28.49
N THR A 35 0.21 -5.25 29.08
CA THR A 35 1.10 -6.16 29.81
C THR A 35 2.18 -6.82 28.94
N GLN A 36 1.96 -6.94 27.62
CA GLN A 36 2.96 -7.43 26.68
C GLN A 36 4.17 -6.48 26.52
N LEU A 37 4.02 -5.20 26.86
CA LEU A 37 5.09 -4.19 26.79
C LEU A 37 5.84 -4.02 28.12
N ASN A 38 5.45 -4.72 29.20
CA ASN A 38 6.12 -4.64 30.51
C ASN A 38 7.63 -4.94 30.44
N VAL A 39 8.05 -5.77 29.48
CA VAL A 39 9.47 -6.05 29.17
C VAL A 39 10.27 -4.76 28.97
N LEU A 40 9.70 -3.75 28.30
CA LEU A 40 10.38 -2.49 28.02
C LEU A 40 10.77 -1.73 29.29
N ILE A 41 9.95 -1.80 30.34
CA ILE A 41 10.26 -1.20 31.64
C ILE A 41 11.20 -2.12 32.45
N ASN A 42 10.93 -3.43 32.46
CA ASN A 42 11.70 -4.41 33.26
C ASN A 42 13.17 -4.52 32.82
N GLU A 43 13.45 -4.38 31.53
CA GLU A 43 14.79 -4.40 30.96
C GLU A 43 15.45 -3.01 30.92
N GLY A 44 14.82 -1.99 31.50
CA GLY A 44 15.33 -0.62 31.50
C GLY A 44 15.34 0.08 30.14
N GLN A 45 14.66 -0.49 29.13
CA GLN A 45 14.51 0.14 27.82
C GLN A 45 13.64 1.39 27.88
N ILE A 46 12.73 1.51 28.86
CA ILE A 46 12.01 2.74 29.21
C ILE A 46 12.28 3.07 30.67
N THR A 47 12.86 4.24 30.94
CA THR A 47 13.07 4.77 32.30
C THR A 47 12.37 6.13 32.50
N GLU A 48 12.53 6.75 33.66
CA GLU A 48 12.04 8.12 33.88
C GLU A 48 12.63 9.06 32.83
N HIS A 49 11.83 10.02 32.38
CA HIS A 49 12.11 10.91 31.25
C HIS A 49 12.30 10.19 29.89
N GLY A 50 11.90 8.91 29.77
CA GLY A 50 11.86 8.19 28.49
C GLY A 50 11.00 8.88 27.42
N LEU A 51 11.47 8.76 26.17
CA LEU A 51 10.80 9.24 24.96
C LEU A 51 10.36 8.04 24.12
N ILE A 52 9.05 7.95 23.88
CA ILE A 52 8.44 6.88 23.09
C ILE A 52 7.54 7.47 22.01
N CYS A 53 7.48 6.81 20.87
CA CYS A 53 6.46 7.05 19.84
C CYS A 53 5.32 6.06 20.07
N LEU A 54 4.09 6.56 20.23
CA LEU A 54 2.91 5.71 20.38
C LEU A 54 2.47 5.24 18.98
N GLU A 55 2.57 3.93 18.73
CA GLU A 55 2.17 3.33 17.45
C GLU A 55 0.70 2.90 17.49
N GLU A 56 0.26 2.30 18.60
CA GLU A 56 -1.13 1.92 18.83
C GLU A 56 -1.51 2.23 20.30
N PHE A 57 -2.58 3.00 20.48
CA PHE A 57 -3.12 3.31 21.80
C PHE A 57 -4.63 3.55 21.71
N ILE A 58 -5.32 3.39 22.83
CA ILE A 58 -6.75 3.74 22.97
C ILE A 58 -6.94 4.71 24.12
N CYS A 59 -7.91 5.62 23.99
CA CYS A 59 -8.25 6.59 25.03
C CYS A 59 -9.61 6.21 25.64
N ASN A 60 -9.58 5.58 26.82
CA ASN A 60 -10.79 5.17 27.53
C ASN A 60 -11.17 6.20 28.59
N GLU A 61 -12.46 6.38 28.84
CA GLU A 61 -12.94 7.17 29.97
C GLU A 61 -13.31 6.24 31.13
N VAL A 62 -12.67 6.45 32.29
CA VAL A 62 -12.87 5.64 33.50
C VAL A 62 -13.13 6.58 34.66
N GLN A 63 -14.31 6.48 35.26
CA GLN A 63 -14.74 7.35 36.38
C GLN A 63 -14.61 8.86 36.06
N GLY A 64 -14.95 9.27 34.85
CA GLY A 64 -14.87 10.67 34.40
C GLY A 64 -13.45 11.19 34.13
N ARG A 65 -12.45 10.30 34.05
CA ARG A 65 -11.07 10.64 33.68
C ARG A 65 -10.67 9.89 32.41
N LYS A 66 -10.08 10.60 31.45
CA LYS A 66 -9.52 9.99 30.24
C LYS A 66 -8.18 9.34 30.58
N ILE A 67 -8.06 8.03 30.35
CA ILE A 67 -6.85 7.24 30.56
C ILE A 67 -6.41 6.68 29.21
N VAL A 68 -5.15 6.92 28.86
CA VAL A 68 -4.52 6.34 27.66
C VAL A 68 -4.12 4.90 27.97
N ILE A 69 -4.39 3.95 27.09
CA ILE A 69 -3.87 2.58 27.19
C ILE A 69 -2.97 2.35 26.00
N ILE A 70 -1.67 2.19 26.27
CA ILE A 70 -0.64 2.00 25.26
C ILE A 70 -0.61 0.52 24.89
N LEU A 71 -1.03 0.19 23.68
CA LEU A 71 -1.07 -1.18 23.15
C LEU A 71 0.23 -1.54 22.44
N ARG A 72 0.84 -0.55 21.77
CA ARG A 72 2.12 -0.65 21.07
C ARG A 72 2.83 0.70 21.05
N CYS A 73 4.13 0.70 21.34
CA CYS A 73 4.98 1.88 21.22
C CYS A 73 6.40 1.50 20.81
N HIS A 74 7.05 2.40 20.08
CA HIS A 74 8.47 2.33 19.76
C HIS A 74 9.26 3.21 20.73
N VAL A 75 10.36 2.70 21.28
CA VAL A 75 11.22 3.48 22.17
C VAL A 75 12.21 4.29 21.33
N VAL A 76 12.10 5.62 21.43
CA VAL A 76 12.96 6.57 20.72
C VAL A 76 14.21 6.91 21.55
N SER A 77 14.04 7.05 22.88
CA SER A 77 15.16 7.10 23.83
C SER A 77 14.74 6.53 25.18
N PRO A 78 15.54 5.66 25.82
CA PRO A 78 15.24 5.13 27.15
C PRO A 78 15.06 6.20 28.23
N SER A 79 15.85 7.28 28.16
CA SER A 79 15.67 8.51 28.93
C SER A 79 16.18 9.71 28.13
N LEU A 80 15.56 10.88 28.35
CA LEU A 80 16.14 12.17 27.97
C LEU A 80 16.93 12.82 29.12
N GLY A 81 16.81 12.34 30.36
CA GLY A 81 17.42 12.94 31.56
C GLY A 81 16.80 14.26 32.02
N TYR A 82 15.86 14.85 31.27
CA TYR A 82 15.12 16.07 31.62
C TYR A 82 13.65 16.01 31.16
N ARG A 83 12.82 16.90 31.70
CA ARG A 83 11.41 17.04 31.30
C ARG A 83 11.30 17.86 30.02
N VAL A 84 10.62 17.33 29.00
CA VAL A 84 10.31 18.07 27.78
C VAL A 84 9.12 19.00 28.06
N GLY A 85 9.36 20.31 27.98
CA GLY A 85 8.36 21.36 28.19
C GLY A 85 7.78 21.44 29.60
N ASP A 86 6.74 22.27 29.75
CA ASP A 86 5.98 22.48 30.99
C ASP A 86 4.53 21.97 30.87
N PRO A 87 4.33 20.64 30.70
CA PRO A 87 3.02 20.10 30.39
C PRO A 87 2.04 20.22 31.56
N VAL A 88 0.78 20.55 31.24
CA VAL A 88 -0.36 20.66 32.17
C VAL A 88 -1.33 19.47 32.04
N GLU A 89 -2.16 19.20 33.04
CA GLU A 89 -3.07 18.04 33.01
C GLU A 89 -4.16 18.19 31.95
N TYR A 90 -4.22 17.27 30.99
CA TYR A 90 -5.16 17.33 29.87
C TYR A 90 -6.61 17.22 30.37
N GLY A 91 -7.41 18.28 30.13
CA GLY A 91 -8.83 18.33 30.46
C GLY A 91 -9.22 19.22 31.66
N LYS A 92 -8.26 19.90 32.32
CA LYS A 92 -8.57 20.99 33.26
C LYS A 92 -8.58 22.34 32.55
N ALA A 93 -9.65 23.12 32.75
CA ALA A 93 -9.69 24.51 32.31
C ALA A 93 -8.66 25.35 33.09
N ALA A 94 -7.94 26.22 32.38
CA ALA A 94 -6.94 27.09 33.00
C ALA A 94 -7.61 28.24 33.76
N GLY A 95 -7.40 28.32 35.08
CA GLY A 95 -7.88 29.44 35.88
C GLY A 95 -7.56 29.34 37.38
N GLY A 96 -6.60 30.16 37.83
CA GLY A 96 -6.50 30.58 39.24
C GLY A 96 -5.58 29.75 40.15
N ASN A 97 -4.72 30.46 40.88
CA ASN A 97 -3.67 29.93 41.75
C ASN A 97 -4.19 29.52 43.15
N GLY A 98 -3.64 28.47 43.78
CA GLY A 98 -3.87 28.14 45.20
C GLY A 98 -3.59 26.69 45.63
N GLY A 99 -2.50 26.44 46.38
CA GLY A 99 -2.34 25.21 47.20
C GLY A 99 -3.24 25.25 48.45
N MET A 100 -3.41 24.25 49.32
CA MET A 100 -2.73 22.97 49.65
C MET A 100 -3.81 22.04 50.32
N GLN A 101 -3.62 20.79 50.78
CA GLN A 101 -2.47 19.89 51.00
C GLN A 101 -2.94 18.40 50.97
N GLY A 102 -2.06 17.44 51.28
CA GLY A 102 -2.39 16.04 51.62
C GLY A 102 -1.78 15.03 50.63
N GLY A 103 -0.86 14.14 50.99
CA GLY A 103 -0.38 13.73 52.31
C GLY A 103 0.08 12.27 52.18
N GLN A 104 1.38 12.04 51.98
CA GLN A 104 1.94 10.69 51.92
C GLN A 104 2.28 10.18 53.34
N PRO A 105 2.01 8.91 53.67
CA PRO A 105 2.71 8.21 54.73
C PRO A 105 4.13 7.84 54.26
N ALA A 106 5.14 8.16 55.06
CA ALA A 106 6.51 7.72 54.85
C ALA A 106 6.83 6.49 55.71
N TYR A 107 7.74 5.64 55.25
CA TYR A 107 8.43 4.66 56.10
C TYR A 107 9.92 5.00 56.18
N GLY A 108 10.33 5.43 57.38
CA GLY A 108 11.69 5.46 57.94
C GLY A 108 12.90 5.73 57.04
N GLN A 109 13.54 6.89 57.27
CA GLN A 109 14.93 6.90 57.75
C GLN A 109 15.11 8.02 58.79
N GLN A 110 16.10 7.85 59.67
CA GLN A 110 16.23 8.54 60.97
C GLN A 110 17.33 9.64 60.92
N PRO A 111 17.61 10.40 62.01
CA PRO A 111 17.31 11.83 62.06
C PRO A 111 18.55 12.74 62.17
N GLN A 112 18.37 14.07 62.14
CA GLN A 112 19.03 14.96 63.12
C GLN A 112 18.46 16.40 63.22
N GLN A 113 18.05 16.74 64.45
CA GLN A 113 18.08 18.06 65.13
C GLN A 113 17.19 19.24 64.67
N ALA A 114 16.89 20.09 65.66
CA ALA A 114 15.89 21.16 65.73
C ALA A 114 16.61 22.51 66.02
N PRO A 115 15.98 23.67 66.44
CA PRO A 115 14.57 23.93 66.75
C PRO A 115 13.95 25.33 66.39
N ALA A 116 12.59 25.37 66.38
CA ALA A 116 11.68 26.47 66.80
C ALA A 116 11.70 27.85 66.04
N LEU A 117 10.79 28.84 66.23
CA LEU A 117 9.83 29.15 67.33
C LEU A 117 8.71 30.17 66.88
N ASN A 118 7.42 29.99 67.30
CA ASN A 118 6.31 30.99 67.51
C ASN A 118 5.84 31.98 66.37
N THR A 119 4.64 32.64 66.32
CA THR A 119 3.42 32.81 67.17
C THR A 119 2.18 33.37 66.38
N MET A 120 0.95 33.17 66.90
CA MET A 120 -0.33 33.99 66.97
C MET A 120 -0.56 35.30 66.12
N ALA A 121 -1.78 35.87 65.90
CA ALA A 121 -3.21 35.48 65.92
C ALA A 121 -4.18 36.67 65.54
N GLY A 122 -5.41 36.40 65.03
CA GLY A 122 -6.61 37.32 65.01
C GLY A 122 -6.67 38.50 64.01
N ALA A 123 -7.78 39.23 63.74
CA ALA A 123 -9.24 39.00 63.87
C ALA A 123 -10.10 40.15 63.22
N SER A 124 -11.42 39.94 62.97
CA SER A 124 -12.54 40.92 62.83
C SER A 124 -12.96 41.55 61.45
N VAL A 125 -14.15 42.19 61.44
CA VAL A 125 -15.13 42.52 60.34
C VAL A 125 -15.57 44.03 60.47
N PRO A 126 -16.65 44.65 59.87
CA PRO A 126 -17.51 44.44 58.67
C PRO A 126 -17.84 45.74 57.83
N TYR A 127 -18.75 45.69 56.80
CA TYR A 127 -19.94 46.59 56.53
C TYR A 127 -20.43 46.60 55.02
N LYS A 128 -21.54 47.30 54.68
CA LYS A 128 -22.34 47.31 53.39
C LYS A 128 -22.74 48.78 52.97
N PRO A 129 -23.74 49.16 52.10
CA PRO A 129 -24.68 48.47 51.15
C PRO A 129 -24.93 49.15 49.75
N ALA A 130 -25.95 48.67 49.00
CA ALA A 130 -26.71 49.31 47.87
C ALA A 130 -26.01 49.55 46.50
N GLY A 131 -26.67 49.66 45.32
CA GLY A 131 -28.08 49.38 44.91
C GLY A 131 -28.73 50.45 43.98
N SER A 132 -29.16 50.12 42.73
CA SER A 132 -30.15 50.88 41.89
C SER A 132 -30.51 50.18 40.55
N SER A 133 -31.51 50.71 39.79
CA SER A 133 -32.26 49.98 38.72
C SER A 133 -32.99 50.87 37.68
N SER A 134 -33.20 50.38 36.44
CA SER A 134 -34.26 50.74 35.43
C SER A 134 -34.15 49.76 34.22
N ALA A 135 -35.18 49.12 33.62
CA ALA A 135 -36.50 49.50 33.05
C ALA A 135 -36.40 50.24 31.68
N GLY A 136 -37.05 49.85 30.56
CA GLY A 136 -37.88 48.68 30.16
C GLY A 136 -38.78 48.99 28.92
N SER A 137 -39.26 48.01 28.13
CA SER A 137 -40.56 48.03 27.37
C SER A 137 -40.83 46.77 26.50
N SER A 138 -42.12 46.49 26.21
CA SER A 138 -42.72 45.38 25.44
C SER A 138 -43.12 45.80 23.98
N ASN A 139 -43.75 45.04 23.08
CA ASN A 139 -44.73 43.90 23.11
C ASN A 139 -44.83 43.25 21.68
N GLY A 140 -45.46 42.11 21.36
CA GLY A 140 -46.09 41.00 22.13
C GLY A 140 -47.39 40.41 21.52
N GLY A 141 -47.37 39.20 20.93
CA GLY A 141 -48.57 38.43 20.50
C GLY A 141 -48.26 37.11 19.72
N ALA A 142 -49.04 36.02 19.77
CA ALA A 142 -50.27 35.73 20.55
C ALA A 142 -50.70 34.22 20.55
N TYR A 143 -50.89 33.61 21.74
CA TYR A 143 -51.93 32.64 22.19
C TYR A 143 -52.25 31.28 21.46
N PRO A 144 -53.03 30.33 22.05
CA PRO A 144 -53.07 29.79 23.43
C PRO A 144 -53.22 28.22 23.53
N PRO A 145 -53.25 27.61 24.75
CA PRO A 145 -53.34 26.14 24.95
C PRO A 145 -54.62 25.64 25.68
N TYR A 146 -54.92 24.31 25.66
CA TYR A 146 -55.22 23.44 26.85
C TYR A 146 -55.81 22.03 26.54
N ASN A 147 -55.44 21.05 27.41
CA ASN A 147 -56.32 20.08 28.11
C ASN A 147 -56.24 18.55 27.89
N ALA A 148 -56.75 17.84 28.93
CA ALA A 148 -56.90 16.40 29.17
C ALA A 148 -55.65 15.65 29.71
N GLY A 149 -55.70 14.88 30.80
CA GLY A 149 -56.84 14.52 31.69
C GLY A 149 -56.84 13.02 32.00
N GLY A 150 -56.46 12.61 33.21
CA GLY A 150 -56.28 11.21 33.58
C GLY A 150 -57.50 10.56 34.27
N ALA A 151 -57.53 9.22 34.29
CA ALA A 151 -58.40 8.41 35.14
C ALA A 151 -57.68 7.10 35.55
N ALA A 152 -58.03 6.54 36.71
CA ALA A 152 -57.34 5.41 37.32
C ALA A 152 -58.31 4.28 37.75
N GLY A 153 -57.77 3.05 37.87
CA GLY A 153 -58.36 2.02 38.73
C GLY A 153 -58.39 0.59 38.15
N GLY A 154 -57.97 -0.41 38.94
CA GLY A 154 -58.62 -1.73 38.89
C GLY A 154 -57.78 -3.02 38.78
N TYR A 155 -57.15 -3.43 39.89
CA TYR A 155 -57.03 -4.84 40.36
C TYR A 155 -56.27 -5.96 39.60
N ARG A 156 -55.38 -6.57 40.41
CA ARG A 156 -54.98 -8.01 40.50
C ARG A 156 -54.01 -8.61 39.47
N ALA A 157 -53.05 -9.34 40.04
CA ALA A 157 -52.05 -10.14 39.34
C ALA A 157 -52.57 -11.53 38.99
N LEU A 158 -51.96 -12.16 37.98
CA LEU A 158 -51.57 -13.58 37.98
C LEU A 158 -50.48 -13.86 36.93
N SER A 159 -49.75 -14.95 37.13
CA SER A 159 -48.40 -15.20 36.58
C SER A 159 -48.33 -15.54 35.07
N GLY A 160 -47.21 -15.15 34.45
CA GLY A 160 -46.71 -15.71 33.19
C GLY A 160 -45.31 -15.16 32.86
N PRO A 161 -44.31 -15.99 32.52
CA PRO A 161 -42.97 -15.50 32.18
C PRO A 161 -42.96 -14.95 30.75
N VAL A 162 -43.23 -13.65 30.60
CA VAL A 162 -43.03 -12.95 29.31
C VAL A 162 -41.53 -12.72 29.11
N VAL A 163 -40.96 -13.41 28.13
CA VAL A 163 -39.61 -13.15 27.62
C VAL A 163 -39.55 -11.70 27.17
N ARG A 164 -38.69 -10.88 27.81
CA ARG A 164 -38.40 -9.52 27.33
C ARG A 164 -37.52 -9.61 26.08
N ALA A 165 -38.16 -9.65 24.92
CA ALA A 165 -37.50 -9.25 23.68
C ALA A 165 -36.98 -7.81 23.87
N GLY A 166 -35.67 -7.63 23.73
CA GLY A 166 -35.09 -6.30 23.53
C GLY A 166 -35.48 -5.74 22.15
N PRO A 167 -35.20 -4.46 21.88
CA PRO A 167 -35.32 -3.94 20.51
C PRO A 167 -34.46 -4.80 19.56
N PRO A 168 -34.90 -5.03 18.31
CA PRO A 168 -34.12 -5.81 17.35
C PRO A 168 -32.74 -5.17 17.18
N GLN A 169 -31.69 -5.96 17.42
CA GLN A 169 -30.34 -5.50 17.17
C GLN A 169 -30.18 -5.29 15.65
N SER A 170 -29.74 -4.10 15.25
CA SER A 170 -29.45 -3.80 13.85
C SER A 170 -28.39 -4.77 13.33
N ILE A 171 -28.63 -5.36 12.16
CA ILE A 171 -27.64 -6.17 11.45
C ILE A 171 -26.46 -5.25 11.09
N ILE A 172 -25.25 -5.71 11.35
CA ILE A 172 -23.99 -4.99 11.09
C ILE A 172 -23.27 -5.71 9.94
N PRO A 173 -22.69 -5.00 8.96
CA PRO A 173 -21.81 -5.61 7.97
C PRO A 173 -20.60 -6.30 8.61
N ILE A 174 -20.15 -7.40 8.02
CA ILE A 174 -18.96 -8.14 8.46
C ILE A 174 -17.70 -7.25 8.46
N ASN A 175 -17.61 -6.32 7.51
CA ASN A 175 -16.47 -5.40 7.38
C ASN A 175 -16.41 -4.35 8.52
N ASP A 176 -17.53 -4.08 9.22
CA ASP A 176 -17.60 -3.13 10.34
C ASP A 176 -17.33 -3.80 11.70
N LEU A 177 -17.25 -5.13 11.74
CA LEU A 177 -16.95 -5.90 12.95
C LEU A 177 -15.54 -5.58 13.49
N ASN A 178 -15.48 -5.16 14.76
CA ASN A 178 -14.22 -4.95 15.46
C ASN A 178 -14.32 -5.37 16.95
N PRO A 179 -13.20 -5.68 17.62
CA PRO A 179 -13.20 -6.21 19.00
C PRO A 179 -13.77 -5.29 20.09
N TYR A 180 -14.07 -4.02 19.79
CA TYR A 180 -14.66 -3.08 20.75
C TYR A 180 -16.19 -3.11 20.74
N ILE A 181 -16.80 -3.65 19.68
CA ILE A 181 -18.25 -3.88 19.59
C ILE A 181 -18.57 -5.22 20.29
N ASN A 182 -19.12 -5.13 21.50
CA ASN A 182 -19.46 -6.32 22.32
C ASN A 182 -20.88 -6.88 22.05
N ARG A 183 -21.69 -6.20 21.24
CA ARG A 183 -23.02 -6.63 20.82
C ARG A 183 -23.20 -6.34 19.34
N TRP A 184 -23.36 -7.38 18.55
CA TRP A 184 -23.52 -7.31 17.10
C TRP A 184 -24.35 -8.51 16.64
N VAL A 185 -25.07 -8.32 15.53
CA VAL A 185 -25.67 -9.39 14.75
C VAL A 185 -25.18 -9.24 13.32
N ILE A 186 -24.70 -10.32 12.71
CA ILE A 186 -24.44 -10.35 11.26
C ILE A 186 -25.44 -11.31 10.60
N LYS A 187 -25.81 -11.03 9.34
CA LYS A 187 -26.55 -11.95 8.48
C LYS A 187 -25.59 -12.42 7.40
N ALA A 188 -25.32 -13.72 7.33
CA ALA A 188 -24.29 -14.25 6.45
C ALA A 188 -24.62 -15.66 5.91
N ARG A 189 -24.21 -15.92 4.66
CA ARG A 189 -24.19 -17.27 4.06
C ARG A 189 -22.94 -18.01 4.53
N VAL A 190 -23.09 -19.29 4.86
CA VAL A 190 -21.95 -20.19 5.11
C VAL A 190 -21.37 -20.62 3.76
N THR A 191 -20.23 -20.04 3.35
CA THR A 191 -19.60 -20.36 2.05
C THR A 191 -18.70 -21.60 2.13
N SER A 192 -18.19 -21.92 3.32
CA SER A 192 -17.33 -23.08 3.57
C SER A 192 -17.55 -23.64 4.97
N LYS A 193 -17.40 -24.95 5.14
CA LYS A 193 -17.46 -25.66 6.44
C LYS A 193 -16.36 -26.72 6.49
N THR A 194 -15.58 -26.77 7.57
CA THR A 194 -14.54 -27.79 7.75
C THR A 194 -15.07 -28.99 8.54
N ASP A 195 -14.48 -30.16 8.33
CA ASP A 195 -14.66 -31.31 9.22
C ASP A 195 -14.25 -30.99 10.67
N ILE A 196 -14.78 -31.76 11.62
CA ILE A 196 -14.40 -31.70 13.04
C ILE A 196 -12.96 -32.19 13.21
N LYS A 197 -12.08 -31.30 13.67
CA LYS A 197 -10.68 -31.60 14.00
C LYS A 197 -10.53 -31.80 15.51
N ARG A 198 -9.74 -32.80 15.91
CA ARG A 198 -9.29 -32.98 17.30
C ARG A 198 -7.93 -32.34 17.49
N TRP A 199 -7.73 -31.70 18.64
CA TRP A 199 -6.45 -31.16 19.09
C TRP A 199 -6.15 -31.64 20.51
N SER A 200 -4.86 -31.81 20.82
CA SER A 200 -4.37 -32.12 22.16
C SER A 200 -3.08 -31.37 22.38
N ASN A 201 -2.94 -30.72 23.54
CA ASN A 201 -1.74 -30.01 23.97
C ASN A 201 -1.61 -30.05 25.49
N ALA A 202 -0.52 -29.48 26.03
CA ALA A 202 -0.24 -29.49 27.47
C ALA A 202 -1.30 -28.78 28.37
N LYS A 203 -2.28 -28.09 27.79
CA LYS A 203 -3.40 -27.44 28.48
C LYS A 203 -4.74 -28.18 28.30
N GLY A 204 -4.74 -29.36 27.67
CA GLY A 204 -5.88 -30.25 27.51
C GLY A 204 -6.11 -30.69 26.06
N GLU A 205 -7.25 -31.36 25.84
CA GLU A 205 -7.71 -31.78 24.53
C GLU A 205 -9.09 -31.19 24.20
N GLY A 206 -9.48 -31.27 22.93
CA GLY A 206 -10.79 -30.85 22.46
C GLY A 206 -11.03 -31.02 20.98
N THR A 207 -12.25 -30.73 20.56
CA THR A 207 -12.69 -30.65 19.16
C THR A 207 -12.80 -29.20 18.71
N LEU A 208 -12.70 -28.96 17.41
CA LEU A 208 -13.10 -27.71 16.76
C LEU A 208 -13.61 -27.95 15.34
N PHE A 209 -14.41 -27.00 14.83
CA PHE A 209 -14.63 -26.82 13.40
C PHE A 209 -14.68 -25.32 13.06
N SER A 210 -14.45 -24.98 11.80
CA SER A 210 -14.56 -23.62 11.30
C SER A 210 -15.54 -23.54 10.13
N VAL A 211 -16.15 -22.37 9.96
CA VAL A 211 -16.89 -21.98 8.77
C VAL A 211 -16.37 -20.65 8.25
N ASP A 212 -16.49 -20.44 6.95
CA ASP A 212 -16.28 -19.13 6.34
C ASP A 212 -17.65 -18.52 6.03
N LEU A 213 -17.83 -17.25 6.37
CA LEU A 213 -19.07 -16.50 6.29
C LEU A 213 -18.94 -15.34 5.31
N LEU A 214 -20.00 -15.05 4.57
CA LEU A 214 -20.11 -13.96 3.59
C LEU A 214 -21.44 -13.22 3.79
N ASP A 215 -21.45 -11.89 3.81
CA ASP A 215 -22.69 -11.08 3.90
C ASP A 215 -23.12 -10.48 2.54
N GLU A 216 -24.15 -9.62 2.56
CA GLU A 216 -24.67 -8.93 1.36
C GLU A 216 -23.79 -7.75 0.90
N PHE A 217 -22.68 -7.47 1.59
CA PHE A 217 -21.75 -6.35 1.33
C PHE A 217 -20.34 -6.85 0.98
N ASP A 218 -20.25 -8.08 0.45
CA ASP A 218 -19.02 -8.80 0.10
C ASP A 218 -17.98 -8.92 1.24
N GLY A 219 -18.43 -8.79 2.49
CA GLY A 219 -17.61 -8.96 3.68
C GLY A 219 -17.43 -10.44 4.04
N GLU A 220 -16.19 -10.94 3.97
CA GLU A 220 -15.85 -12.29 4.40
C GLU A 220 -15.31 -12.32 5.84
N ILE A 221 -15.70 -13.30 6.66
CA ILE A 221 -15.06 -13.59 7.97
C ILE A 221 -15.04 -15.08 8.29
N ARG A 222 -13.96 -15.55 8.92
CA ARG A 222 -13.90 -16.90 9.47
C ARG A 222 -14.52 -16.96 10.87
N ALA A 223 -15.40 -17.92 11.09
CA ALA A 223 -15.93 -18.29 12.39
C ALA A 223 -15.39 -19.67 12.83
N THR A 224 -15.07 -19.82 14.12
CA THR A 224 -14.59 -21.10 14.69
C THR A 224 -15.33 -21.45 15.96
N PHE A 225 -15.65 -22.73 16.12
CA PHE A 225 -16.38 -23.31 17.24
C PHE A 225 -15.50 -24.35 17.92
N PHE A 226 -15.39 -24.29 19.25
CA PHE A 226 -14.58 -25.22 20.04
C PHE A 226 -15.45 -26.04 20.99
N LYS A 227 -15.03 -27.28 21.27
CA LYS A 227 -15.60 -28.15 22.32
C LYS A 227 -17.13 -28.25 22.26
N GLU A 228 -17.85 -27.81 23.30
CA GLU A 228 -19.30 -27.94 23.42
C GLU A 228 -20.04 -27.11 22.36
N ALA A 229 -19.43 -26.01 21.87
CA ALA A 229 -19.96 -25.24 20.74
C ALA A 229 -19.77 -25.97 19.39
N CYS A 230 -18.75 -26.83 19.28
CA CYS A 230 -18.60 -27.71 18.12
C CYS A 230 -19.80 -28.66 18.04
N GLU A 231 -20.11 -29.35 19.15
CA GLU A 231 -21.23 -30.31 19.22
C GLU A 231 -22.60 -29.64 19.01
N LYS A 232 -22.81 -28.43 19.55
CA LYS A 232 -24.08 -27.68 19.39
C LYS A 232 -24.32 -27.19 17.96
N PHE A 233 -23.32 -26.60 17.30
CA PHE A 233 -23.53 -25.86 16.04
C PHE A 233 -23.09 -26.62 14.78
N TYR A 234 -22.28 -27.67 14.88
CA TYR A 234 -21.91 -28.48 13.72
C TYR A 234 -23.10 -29.11 12.99
N PRO A 235 -24.15 -29.65 13.67
CA PRO A 235 -25.33 -30.16 12.97
C PRO A 235 -26.31 -29.06 12.51
N LEU A 236 -26.16 -27.81 12.98
CA LEU A 236 -27.06 -26.70 12.62
C LEU A 236 -26.60 -25.93 11.37
N LEU A 237 -25.28 -25.77 11.19
CA LEU A 237 -24.71 -24.98 10.12
C LEU A 237 -24.47 -25.82 8.87
N GLU A 238 -25.20 -25.55 7.80
CA GLU A 238 -25.07 -26.19 6.49
C GLU A 238 -24.43 -25.23 5.47
N GLN A 239 -23.62 -25.76 4.55
CA GLN A 239 -22.97 -24.93 3.53
C GLN A 239 -24.00 -24.46 2.50
N GLY A 240 -23.91 -23.21 2.09
CA GLY A 240 -24.86 -22.55 1.19
C GLY A 240 -26.06 -21.91 1.90
N HIS A 241 -26.34 -22.26 3.16
CA HIS A 241 -27.47 -21.71 3.91
C HIS A 241 -27.12 -20.36 4.56
N VAL A 242 -28.14 -19.54 4.84
CA VAL A 242 -28.00 -18.19 5.39
C VAL A 242 -28.45 -18.17 6.86
N TYR A 243 -27.65 -17.55 7.73
CA TYR A 243 -27.92 -17.49 9.16
C TYR A 243 -27.71 -16.07 9.70
N THR A 244 -28.43 -15.72 10.75
CA THR A 244 -28.05 -14.62 11.64
C THR A 244 -27.17 -15.15 12.76
N PHE A 245 -26.02 -14.52 13.00
CA PHE A 245 -25.08 -14.87 14.07
C PHE A 245 -24.93 -13.72 15.08
N SER A 246 -24.97 -14.02 16.37
CA SER A 246 -24.79 -13.06 17.47
C SER A 246 -24.01 -13.65 18.64
N GLY A 247 -23.37 -12.78 19.42
CA GLY A 247 -22.67 -13.17 20.65
C GLY A 247 -21.33 -13.89 20.44
N GLY A 248 -20.64 -13.63 19.32
CA GLY A 248 -19.29 -14.14 19.05
C GLY A 248 -18.18 -13.24 19.60
N LYS A 249 -17.01 -13.82 19.87
CA LYS A 249 -15.80 -13.12 20.33
C LYS A 249 -14.82 -12.94 19.18
N LEU A 250 -14.66 -11.69 18.72
CA LEU A 250 -13.69 -11.31 17.70
C LEU A 250 -12.25 -11.39 18.23
N LYS A 251 -11.35 -11.89 17.39
CA LYS A 251 -9.90 -12.04 17.64
C LYS A 251 -9.14 -11.67 16.36
N PRO A 252 -7.84 -11.30 16.43
CA PRO A 252 -7.00 -11.17 15.25
C PRO A 252 -6.98 -12.47 14.43
N ALA A 253 -7.13 -12.38 13.11
CA ALA A 253 -7.22 -13.54 12.22
C ALA A 253 -5.91 -14.33 12.17
N GLN A 254 -6.00 -15.65 12.35
CA GLN A 254 -4.86 -16.56 12.24
C GLN A 254 -4.62 -16.92 10.76
N ARG A 255 -4.07 -15.97 10.01
CA ARG A 255 -3.84 -16.06 8.55
C ARG A 255 -3.04 -17.29 8.09
N GLN A 256 -2.27 -17.92 8.96
CA GLN A 256 -1.61 -19.21 8.70
C GLN A 256 -2.59 -20.40 8.48
N TYR A 257 -3.87 -20.23 8.80
CA TYR A 257 -4.91 -21.27 8.67
C TYR A 257 -6.08 -20.88 7.75
N SER A 258 -6.14 -19.63 7.25
CA SER A 258 -7.30 -19.09 6.52
C SER A 258 -6.89 -18.32 5.27
N SER A 259 -7.64 -18.50 4.17
CA SER A 259 -7.56 -17.71 2.94
C SER A 259 -8.32 -16.39 3.03
N ILE A 260 -9.22 -16.25 4.00
CA ILE A 260 -10.08 -15.08 4.17
C ILE A 260 -9.22 -13.86 4.56
N ARG A 261 -9.35 -12.76 3.80
CA ARG A 261 -8.46 -11.58 3.91
C ARG A 261 -8.82 -10.62 5.05
N ASN A 262 -9.83 -10.94 5.86
CA ASN A 262 -10.23 -10.15 7.02
C ASN A 262 -9.09 -10.08 8.08
N ASN A 263 -9.02 -8.97 8.79
CA ASN A 263 -8.09 -8.77 9.90
C ASN A 263 -8.53 -9.50 11.18
N TYR A 264 -9.81 -9.86 11.27
CA TYR A 264 -10.40 -10.54 12.41
C TYR A 264 -11.00 -11.90 12.03
N GLU A 265 -11.06 -12.79 13.01
CA GLU A 265 -11.82 -14.03 13.01
C GLU A 265 -12.72 -14.04 14.24
N THR A 266 -13.88 -14.70 14.18
CA THR A 266 -14.79 -14.81 15.33
C THR A 266 -14.78 -16.20 15.94
N THR A 267 -14.91 -16.27 17.27
CA THR A 267 -15.14 -17.51 18.01
C THR A 267 -16.50 -17.47 18.67
N PHE A 268 -17.39 -18.40 18.32
CA PHE A 268 -18.68 -18.56 19.00
C PHE A 268 -18.56 -19.57 20.14
N ASP A 269 -19.33 -19.35 21.21
CA ASP A 269 -19.46 -20.27 22.35
C ASP A 269 -20.91 -20.74 22.51
N THR A 270 -21.18 -21.61 23.48
CA THR A 270 -22.50 -22.23 23.64
C THR A 270 -23.63 -21.22 23.92
N ASN A 271 -23.32 -19.99 24.35
CA ASN A 271 -24.29 -18.93 24.59
C ASN A 271 -24.54 -18.06 23.35
N SER A 272 -23.80 -18.25 22.26
CA SER A 272 -24.02 -17.53 21.01
C SER A 272 -25.39 -17.89 20.41
N GLU A 273 -26.04 -16.91 19.80
CA GLU A 273 -27.34 -17.07 19.14
C GLU A 273 -27.09 -17.19 17.63
N ILE A 274 -27.45 -18.34 17.06
CA ILE A 274 -27.33 -18.64 15.64
C ILE A 274 -28.68 -19.19 15.20
N MET A 275 -29.29 -18.54 14.22
CA MET A 275 -30.61 -18.90 13.68
C MET A 275 -30.53 -18.90 12.17
N GLU A 276 -31.05 -19.95 11.54
CA GLU A 276 -31.23 -20.00 10.10
C GLU A 276 -32.29 -18.98 9.68
N VAL A 277 -32.05 -18.31 8.55
CA VAL A 277 -32.98 -17.34 7.97
C VAL A 277 -33.20 -17.66 6.50
N MET A 278 -34.39 -17.33 6.00
CA MET A 278 -34.71 -17.53 4.59
C MET A 278 -33.72 -16.75 3.71
N ASP A 279 -33.16 -17.43 2.72
CA ASP A 279 -32.29 -16.82 1.72
C ASP A 279 -33.12 -15.86 0.85
N ASP A 280 -32.79 -14.57 0.89
CA ASP A 280 -33.37 -13.54 0.02
C ASP A 280 -32.56 -13.34 -1.28
N HIS A 281 -31.63 -14.25 -1.56
CA HIS A 281 -30.78 -14.33 -2.75
C HIS A 281 -29.88 -13.10 -3.00
N LYS A 282 -29.73 -12.22 -1.99
CA LYS A 282 -28.83 -11.06 -2.06
C LYS A 282 -27.37 -11.42 -1.78
N ILE A 283 -27.14 -12.43 -0.94
CA ILE A 283 -25.80 -12.86 -0.56
C ILE A 283 -25.27 -13.79 -1.64
N GLN A 284 -24.12 -13.46 -2.25
CA GLN A 284 -23.52 -14.31 -3.28
C GLN A 284 -23.14 -15.70 -2.74
N SER A 285 -22.93 -16.69 -3.61
CA SER A 285 -22.48 -18.03 -3.18
C SER A 285 -20.99 -18.05 -2.81
N ALA A 286 -20.17 -17.27 -3.51
CA ALA A 286 -18.77 -17.02 -3.22
C ALA A 286 -18.33 -15.71 -3.89
N VAL A 287 -17.48 -14.93 -3.22
CA VAL A 287 -16.76 -13.79 -3.81
C VAL A 287 -15.35 -14.26 -4.18
N TYR A 288 -14.82 -13.82 -5.32
CA TYR A 288 -13.49 -14.21 -5.79
C TYR A 288 -12.57 -12.99 -5.94
N SER A 289 -11.28 -13.17 -5.63
CA SER A 289 -10.22 -12.21 -5.96
C SER A 289 -9.20 -12.90 -6.87
N PHE A 290 -9.62 -13.11 -8.12
CA PHE A 290 -8.83 -13.85 -9.10
C PHE A 290 -7.49 -13.20 -9.40
N LYS A 291 -6.46 -14.04 -9.52
CA LYS A 291 -5.16 -13.68 -10.08
C LYS A 291 -4.96 -14.41 -11.42
N LYS A 292 -4.48 -13.70 -12.45
CA LYS A 292 -4.20 -14.28 -13.78
C LYS A 292 -3.08 -15.32 -13.70
N ILE A 293 -3.11 -16.31 -14.59
CA ILE A 293 -2.15 -17.41 -14.63
C ILE A 293 -0.75 -16.89 -15.01
N GLY A 294 -0.66 -15.93 -15.94
CA GLY A 294 0.60 -15.25 -16.28
C GLY A 294 1.31 -14.58 -15.10
N GLU A 295 0.57 -14.10 -14.08
CA GLU A 295 1.13 -13.42 -12.92
C GLU A 295 1.58 -14.36 -11.78
N LEU A 296 1.48 -15.68 -11.98
CA LEU A 296 1.84 -16.67 -10.97
C LEU A 296 3.36 -16.80 -10.78
N GLU A 297 4.17 -16.43 -11.76
CA GLU A 297 5.64 -16.43 -11.64
C GLU A 297 6.10 -15.45 -10.55
N GLU A 298 5.52 -14.25 -10.50
CA GLU A 298 5.79 -13.22 -9.48
C GLU A 298 5.11 -13.50 -8.13
N THR A 299 4.17 -14.46 -8.09
CA THR A 299 3.42 -14.74 -6.87
C THR A 299 4.28 -15.49 -5.84
N PRO A 300 4.33 -15.04 -4.57
CA PRO A 300 5.12 -15.72 -3.54
C PRO A 300 4.71 -17.19 -3.36
N PRO A 301 5.66 -18.14 -3.25
CA PRO A 301 5.32 -19.52 -2.96
C PRO A 301 4.65 -19.65 -1.58
N ASN A 302 3.71 -20.59 -1.48
CA ASN A 302 2.75 -20.75 -0.38
C ASN A 302 1.73 -19.60 -0.20
N ALA A 303 1.69 -18.60 -1.08
CA ALA A 303 0.55 -17.69 -1.15
C ALA A 303 -0.73 -18.49 -1.43
N THR A 304 -1.84 -18.03 -0.85
CA THR A 304 -3.17 -18.55 -1.12
C THR A 304 -3.92 -17.55 -1.99
N ILE A 305 -4.38 -17.99 -3.15
CA ILE A 305 -4.98 -17.16 -4.19
C ILE A 305 -6.29 -17.77 -4.69
N ASP A 306 -7.07 -16.96 -5.41
CA ASP A 306 -8.16 -17.45 -6.24
C ASP A 306 -7.69 -17.41 -7.71
N VAL A 307 -8.10 -18.38 -8.52
CA VAL A 307 -7.77 -18.43 -9.96
C VAL A 307 -8.98 -18.92 -10.75
N ILE A 308 -9.13 -18.43 -11.98
CA ILE A 308 -10.11 -18.93 -12.94
C ILE A 308 -9.39 -19.24 -14.26
N GLY A 309 -9.79 -20.34 -14.90
CA GLY A 309 -9.18 -20.77 -16.15
C GLY A 309 -9.95 -21.91 -16.82
N VAL A 310 -9.66 -22.15 -18.09
CA VAL A 310 -10.18 -23.26 -18.89
C VAL A 310 -9.38 -24.52 -18.59
N VAL A 311 -10.05 -25.65 -18.36
CA VAL A 311 -9.38 -26.95 -18.21
C VAL A 311 -8.97 -27.47 -19.58
N LYS A 312 -7.69 -27.32 -19.93
CA LYS A 312 -7.15 -27.80 -21.21
C LYS A 312 -6.94 -29.31 -21.23
N ALA A 313 -6.50 -29.88 -20.11
CA ALA A 313 -6.25 -31.30 -19.95
C ALA A 313 -6.34 -31.72 -18.48
N PHE A 314 -6.52 -33.01 -18.22
CA PHE A 314 -6.46 -33.58 -16.87
C PHE A 314 -5.84 -34.99 -16.86
N SER A 315 -5.25 -35.37 -15.74
CA SER A 315 -4.69 -36.71 -15.53
C SER A 315 -5.77 -37.73 -15.15
N PRO A 316 -5.50 -39.03 -15.34
CA PRO A 316 -6.20 -40.07 -14.59
C PRO A 316 -6.08 -39.84 -13.08
N LEU A 317 -7.02 -40.42 -12.32
CA LEU A 317 -6.93 -40.48 -10.86
C LEU A 317 -5.69 -41.28 -10.44
N SER A 318 -4.96 -40.81 -9.44
CA SER A 318 -3.77 -41.49 -8.91
C SER A 318 -3.70 -41.36 -7.39
N THR A 319 -3.07 -42.33 -6.73
CA THR A 319 -2.95 -42.35 -5.27
C THR A 319 -1.51 -42.10 -4.86
N ILE A 320 -1.29 -41.32 -3.79
CA ILE A 320 0.03 -41.16 -3.16
C ILE A 320 -0.02 -41.47 -1.67
N THR A 321 1.08 -42.00 -1.13
CA THR A 321 1.24 -42.26 0.30
C THR A 321 1.92 -41.06 0.99
N THR A 322 1.38 -40.57 2.09
CA THR A 322 1.95 -39.42 2.81
C THR A 322 3.23 -39.80 3.57
N LYS A 323 4.31 -39.03 3.38
CA LYS A 323 5.62 -39.26 4.04
C LYS A 323 5.60 -39.12 5.56
N LYS A 324 4.59 -38.47 6.13
CA LYS A 324 4.51 -38.11 7.56
C LYS A 324 3.75 -39.13 8.40
N ASP A 325 2.75 -39.77 7.81
CA ASP A 325 1.72 -40.54 8.51
C ASP A 325 1.21 -41.76 7.71
N GLY A 326 1.84 -42.08 6.57
CA GLY A 326 1.64 -43.33 5.83
C GLY A 326 0.27 -43.51 5.18
N ARG A 327 -0.54 -42.45 5.10
CA ARG A 327 -1.92 -42.52 4.59
C ARG A 327 -1.94 -42.41 3.08
N GLU A 328 -2.81 -43.18 2.45
CA GLU A 328 -3.09 -43.04 1.03
C GLU A 328 -4.06 -41.88 0.79
N VAL A 329 -3.74 -41.03 -0.19
CA VAL A 329 -4.54 -39.87 -0.59
C VAL A 329 -4.64 -39.84 -2.10
N GLU A 330 -5.88 -39.79 -2.60
CA GLU A 330 -6.17 -39.63 -4.02
C GLU A 330 -5.81 -38.22 -4.52
N LYS A 331 -5.32 -38.13 -5.76
CA LYS A 331 -5.02 -36.88 -6.45
C LYS A 331 -5.36 -36.95 -7.94
N ARG A 332 -5.68 -35.79 -8.51
CA ARG A 332 -5.80 -35.55 -9.96
C ARG A 332 -5.09 -34.25 -10.31
N GLU A 333 -4.40 -34.22 -11.43
CA GLU A 333 -3.73 -33.02 -11.95
C GLU A 333 -4.55 -32.45 -13.11
N LEU A 334 -4.81 -31.14 -13.07
CA LEU A 334 -5.47 -30.37 -14.13
C LEU A 334 -4.44 -29.42 -14.75
N THR A 335 -4.52 -29.21 -16.06
CA THR A 335 -3.83 -28.11 -16.76
C THR A 335 -4.86 -27.01 -17.00
N LEU A 336 -4.68 -25.87 -16.34
CA LEU A 336 -5.49 -24.67 -16.52
C LEU A 336 -4.79 -23.69 -17.46
N CYS A 337 -5.53 -23.05 -18.36
CA CYS A 337 -5.06 -21.92 -19.14
C CYS A 337 -6.06 -20.75 -19.10
N ASP A 338 -5.58 -19.54 -19.35
CA ASP A 338 -6.38 -18.32 -19.41
C ASP A 338 -5.97 -17.44 -20.61
N ASP A 339 -6.62 -16.28 -20.71
CA ASP A 339 -6.43 -15.28 -21.76
C ASP A 339 -5.03 -14.64 -21.80
N THR A 340 -4.14 -14.91 -20.82
CA THR A 340 -2.71 -14.53 -20.93
C THR A 340 -1.90 -15.52 -21.77
N GLY A 341 -2.52 -16.59 -22.30
CA GLY A 341 -1.85 -17.64 -23.07
C GLY A 341 -0.89 -18.48 -22.24
N THR A 342 -1.04 -18.48 -20.92
CA THR A 342 -0.16 -19.18 -19.98
C THR A 342 -0.87 -20.41 -19.41
N GLU A 343 -0.12 -21.49 -19.13
CA GLU A 343 -0.68 -22.71 -18.52
C GLU A 343 -0.05 -23.04 -17.17
N VAL A 344 -0.88 -23.46 -16.22
CA VAL A 344 -0.43 -23.93 -14.90
C VAL A 344 -1.06 -25.26 -14.52
N ARG A 345 -0.26 -26.14 -13.92
CA ARG A 345 -0.71 -27.40 -13.35
C ARG A 345 -1.32 -27.17 -11.96
N LEU A 346 -2.56 -27.60 -11.77
CA LEU A 346 -3.28 -27.55 -10.50
C LEU A 346 -3.57 -28.96 -9.99
N THR A 347 -3.18 -29.27 -8.74
CA THR A 347 -3.47 -30.56 -8.11
C THR A 347 -4.72 -30.52 -7.23
N VAL A 348 -5.71 -31.34 -7.58
CA VAL A 348 -6.93 -31.58 -6.81
C VAL A 348 -6.71 -32.81 -5.91
N TRP A 349 -7.11 -32.74 -4.63
CA TRP A 349 -6.87 -33.77 -3.62
C TRP A 349 -8.15 -34.36 -3.01
N GLY A 350 -8.08 -35.64 -2.62
CA GLY A 350 -9.15 -36.35 -1.90
C GLY A 350 -10.43 -36.51 -2.73
N GLU A 351 -11.60 -36.51 -2.07
CA GLU A 351 -12.90 -36.68 -2.74
C GLU A 351 -13.15 -35.70 -3.90
N ARG A 352 -12.54 -34.51 -3.89
CA ARG A 352 -12.65 -33.54 -5.01
C ARG A 352 -11.98 -34.05 -6.29
N ALA A 353 -11.04 -34.98 -6.19
CA ALA A 353 -10.33 -35.59 -7.33
C ALA A 353 -11.08 -36.80 -7.93
N SER A 354 -11.89 -37.49 -7.12
CA SER A 354 -12.64 -38.70 -7.49
C SER A 354 -14.13 -38.44 -7.79
N LYS A 355 -14.76 -37.41 -7.23
CA LYS A 355 -16.13 -37.01 -7.60
C LYS A 355 -16.19 -36.58 -9.07
N GLN A 356 -17.19 -37.10 -9.79
CA GLN A 356 -17.61 -36.71 -11.15
C GLN A 356 -16.44 -36.46 -12.13
N PRO A 357 -15.83 -37.50 -12.72
CA PRO A 357 -14.77 -37.33 -13.72
C PRO A 357 -15.23 -36.56 -14.97
N GLU A 358 -16.50 -36.69 -15.34
CA GLU A 358 -17.15 -36.00 -16.47
C GLU A 358 -17.12 -34.47 -16.32
N GLN A 359 -17.03 -33.92 -15.10
CA GLN A 359 -17.03 -32.47 -14.86
C GLN A 359 -15.78 -31.75 -15.40
N TRP A 360 -14.75 -32.49 -15.83
CA TRP A 360 -13.51 -31.98 -16.40
C TRP A 360 -13.47 -32.11 -17.94
N GLU A 361 -14.48 -32.74 -18.53
CA GLU A 361 -14.57 -32.99 -19.98
C GLU A 361 -15.17 -31.79 -20.72
N ASN A 362 -14.88 -31.66 -22.02
CA ASN A 362 -15.35 -30.57 -22.88
C ASN A 362 -14.83 -29.15 -22.52
N HIS A 363 -13.63 -29.08 -21.93
CA HIS A 363 -12.92 -27.82 -21.63
C HIS A 363 -13.74 -26.79 -20.81
N PRO A 364 -14.23 -27.17 -19.62
CA PRO A 364 -14.98 -26.27 -18.76
C PRO A 364 -14.10 -25.15 -18.23
N ILE A 365 -14.72 -23.99 -17.97
CA ILE A 365 -14.11 -22.93 -17.16
C ILE A 365 -14.33 -23.27 -15.69
N VAL A 366 -13.28 -23.21 -14.89
CA VAL A 366 -13.35 -23.56 -13.47
C VAL A 366 -12.72 -22.46 -12.62
N ALA A 367 -13.50 -21.96 -11.66
CA ALA A 367 -13.02 -21.05 -10.63
C ALA A 367 -12.60 -21.83 -9.39
N PHE A 368 -11.38 -21.58 -8.92
CA PHE A 368 -10.81 -22.13 -7.70
C PHE A 368 -10.63 -21.01 -6.67
N LYS A 369 -11.30 -21.12 -5.52
CA LYS A 369 -11.10 -20.20 -4.37
C LYS A 369 -10.11 -20.82 -3.39
N GLY A 370 -9.14 -20.03 -2.94
CA GLY A 370 -8.20 -20.37 -1.88
C GLY A 370 -7.26 -21.54 -2.20
N VAL A 371 -6.65 -21.56 -3.38
CA VAL A 371 -5.61 -22.55 -3.76
C VAL A 371 -4.21 -22.06 -3.42
N LYS A 372 -3.31 -22.99 -3.09
CA LYS A 372 -1.95 -22.68 -2.69
C LYS A 372 -1.01 -22.68 -3.89
N VAL A 373 -0.22 -21.61 -4.04
CA VAL A 373 0.88 -21.53 -5.01
C VAL A 373 2.08 -22.32 -4.50
N SER A 374 2.73 -23.07 -5.39
CA SER A 374 3.97 -23.80 -5.13
C SER A 374 5.04 -23.46 -6.18
N ASP A 375 6.28 -23.49 -5.73
CA ASP A 375 7.53 -23.42 -6.48
C ASP A 375 8.06 -24.80 -6.96
N TYR A 376 7.28 -25.87 -6.75
CA TYR A 376 7.64 -27.21 -7.22
C TYR A 376 7.46 -27.32 -8.74
N ASN A 377 8.55 -27.69 -9.43
CA ASN A 377 8.64 -27.77 -10.89
C ASN A 377 8.12 -26.51 -11.60
N GLY A 378 8.74 -25.36 -11.33
CA GLY A 378 8.31 -24.05 -11.84
C GLY A 378 7.25 -23.43 -10.93
N ARG A 379 6.11 -23.04 -11.49
CA ARG A 379 4.91 -22.69 -10.73
C ARG A 379 3.85 -23.78 -10.88
N SER A 380 3.25 -24.17 -9.77
CA SER A 380 2.12 -25.10 -9.72
C SER A 380 1.13 -24.68 -8.63
N LEU A 381 -0.12 -25.11 -8.76
CA LEU A 381 -1.20 -24.84 -7.82
C LEU A 381 -1.65 -26.12 -7.11
N GLY A 382 -2.17 -25.99 -5.90
CA GLY A 382 -2.72 -27.11 -5.15
C GLY A 382 -3.93 -26.71 -4.33
N THR A 383 -4.98 -27.53 -4.40
CA THR A 383 -6.12 -27.42 -3.48
C THR A 383 -5.69 -27.70 -2.04
N MET A 384 -6.38 -27.07 -1.11
CA MET A 384 -6.28 -27.25 0.34
C MET A 384 -7.64 -27.71 0.87
N PRO A 385 -7.74 -28.22 2.12
CA PRO A 385 -9.01 -28.69 2.67
C PRO A 385 -10.16 -27.67 2.62
N GLY A 386 -9.85 -26.37 2.72
CA GLY A 386 -10.81 -25.27 2.61
C GLY A 386 -10.95 -24.65 1.21
N SER A 387 -10.27 -25.16 0.17
CA SER A 387 -10.45 -24.64 -1.19
C SER A 387 -11.83 -25.00 -1.73
N GLN A 388 -12.42 -24.06 -2.46
CA GLN A 388 -13.68 -24.26 -3.18
C GLN A 388 -13.39 -24.38 -4.68
N VAL A 389 -14.21 -25.15 -5.38
CA VAL A 389 -14.10 -25.37 -6.83
C VAL A 389 -15.48 -25.23 -7.42
N THR A 390 -15.64 -24.32 -8.38
CA THR A 390 -16.90 -24.05 -9.06
C THR A 390 -16.68 -24.24 -10.55
N VAL A 391 -17.33 -25.25 -11.12
CA VAL A 391 -17.30 -25.56 -12.56
C VAL A 391 -18.38 -24.73 -13.25
N SER A 392 -18.03 -24.08 -14.36
CA SER A 392 -18.88 -23.18 -15.14
C SER A 392 -19.62 -22.12 -14.29
N PRO A 393 -18.88 -21.28 -13.53
CA PRO A 393 -19.50 -20.25 -12.68
C PRO A 393 -20.16 -19.15 -13.53
N ASP A 394 -21.31 -18.66 -13.08
CA ASP A 394 -22.00 -17.51 -13.69
C ASP A 394 -21.32 -16.19 -13.28
N LEU A 395 -20.21 -15.88 -13.95
CA LEU A 395 -19.34 -14.74 -13.67
C LEU A 395 -18.92 -14.06 -15.00
N PRO A 396 -18.76 -12.72 -15.04
CA PRO A 396 -18.27 -12.01 -16.22
C PRO A 396 -16.92 -12.54 -16.74
N GLU A 397 -16.00 -12.88 -15.84
CA GLU A 397 -14.69 -13.46 -16.17
C GLU A 397 -14.81 -14.84 -16.82
N ALA A 398 -15.83 -15.62 -16.44
CA ALA A 398 -16.09 -16.92 -17.05
C ALA A 398 -16.64 -16.76 -18.47
N LEU A 399 -17.60 -15.86 -18.67
CA LEU A 399 -18.12 -15.53 -20.00
C LEU A 399 -17.03 -14.99 -20.94
N HIS A 400 -16.12 -14.16 -20.42
CA HIS A 400 -14.94 -13.69 -21.15
C HIS A 400 -14.01 -14.84 -21.56
N LEU A 401 -13.63 -15.72 -20.63
CA LEU A 401 -12.79 -16.89 -20.93
C LEU A 401 -13.46 -17.88 -21.90
N HIS A 402 -14.78 -18.05 -21.82
CA HIS A 402 -15.56 -18.83 -22.78
C HIS A 402 -15.41 -18.28 -24.21
N ASN A 403 -15.65 -16.98 -24.37
CA ASN A 403 -15.57 -16.32 -25.67
C ASN A 403 -14.14 -16.31 -26.21
N TRP A 404 -13.13 -16.11 -25.37
CA TRP A 404 -11.72 -16.23 -25.72
C TRP A 404 -11.35 -17.65 -26.19
N TRP A 405 -11.76 -18.68 -25.45
CA TRP A 405 -11.46 -20.08 -25.78
C TRP A 405 -12.03 -20.48 -27.14
N HIS A 406 -13.29 -20.13 -27.41
CA HIS A 406 -13.98 -20.46 -28.67
C HIS A 406 -13.53 -19.61 -29.88
N SER A 407 -12.96 -18.42 -29.67
CA SER A 407 -12.51 -17.55 -30.76
C SER A 407 -11.04 -17.75 -31.15
N ALA A 408 -10.15 -18.01 -30.19
CA ALA A 408 -8.71 -18.15 -30.43
C ALA A 408 -8.01 -19.14 -29.49
N GLY A 409 -8.41 -19.19 -28.21
CA GLY A 409 -7.69 -19.91 -27.14
C GLY A 409 -7.51 -21.41 -27.38
N ALA A 410 -8.51 -22.09 -27.96
CA ALA A 410 -8.44 -23.51 -28.27
C ALA A 410 -7.32 -23.87 -29.29
N THR A 411 -6.94 -22.91 -30.14
CA THR A 411 -5.88 -23.06 -31.15
C THR A 411 -4.58 -22.32 -30.82
N ALA A 412 -4.56 -21.55 -29.73
CA ALA A 412 -3.41 -20.73 -29.36
C ALA A 412 -2.24 -21.58 -28.85
N ALA A 413 -1.03 -21.24 -29.27
CA ALA A 413 0.19 -21.73 -28.62
C ALA A 413 0.29 -21.08 -27.23
N SER A 414 0.63 -21.89 -26.23
CA SER A 414 0.55 -21.50 -24.83
C SER A 414 1.82 -21.89 -24.07
N THR A 415 2.19 -21.06 -23.09
CA THR A 415 3.45 -21.21 -22.34
C THR A 415 3.16 -21.82 -20.97
N SER A 416 3.63 -23.05 -20.74
CA SER A 416 3.49 -23.70 -19.43
C SER A 416 4.53 -23.17 -18.43
N ILE A 417 4.06 -22.55 -17.35
CA ILE A 417 4.89 -22.14 -16.21
C ILE A 417 5.16 -23.30 -15.23
N SER A 418 4.52 -24.45 -15.45
CA SER A 418 4.88 -25.73 -14.80
C SER A 418 5.86 -26.51 -15.69
N SER A 419 7.01 -26.93 -15.16
CA SER A 419 7.99 -27.72 -15.91
C SER A 419 7.60 -29.21 -15.99
N GLY A 420 7.82 -29.81 -17.16
CA GLY A 420 7.44 -31.18 -17.47
C GLY A 420 8.37 -32.23 -16.85
N GLY A 421 8.17 -32.55 -15.56
CA GLY A 421 8.88 -33.61 -14.86
C GLY A 421 7.95 -34.50 -14.04
N GLY A 422 7.85 -35.78 -14.41
CA GLY A 422 7.03 -36.76 -13.68
C GLY A 422 7.79 -37.40 -12.51
N GLY A 423 7.16 -37.43 -11.34
CA GLY A 423 7.52 -38.34 -10.23
C GLY A 423 8.21 -37.69 -9.00
N GLY A 424 7.71 -38.05 -7.81
CA GLY A 424 8.43 -37.87 -6.53
C GLY A 424 8.08 -36.60 -5.75
N GLY A 425 7.07 -36.69 -4.87
CA GLY A 425 6.63 -35.56 -4.04
C GLY A 425 7.56 -35.19 -2.88
N GLY A 426 7.58 -33.89 -2.55
CA GLY A 426 8.27 -33.32 -1.40
C GLY A 426 8.13 -31.80 -1.41
N GLY A 427 7.16 -31.25 -0.67
CA GLY A 427 6.89 -29.83 -0.63
C GLY A 427 7.89 -29.04 0.22
N GLY A 428 9.13 -28.94 -0.23
CA GLY A 428 10.17 -28.05 0.32
C GLY A 428 10.29 -26.79 -0.52
N GLY A 429 9.35 -25.86 -0.35
CA GLY A 429 9.43 -24.53 -0.97
C GLY A 429 10.21 -23.53 -0.10
N PHE A 430 10.38 -22.31 -0.61
CA PHE A 430 11.08 -21.14 -0.01
C PHE A 430 10.72 -20.75 1.46
N ALA A 431 9.80 -21.45 2.11
CA ALA A 431 9.35 -21.23 3.48
C ALA A 431 10.24 -21.92 4.54
N ASP A 432 10.89 -23.04 4.21
CA ASP A 432 11.88 -23.69 5.10
C ASP A 432 13.23 -22.98 4.99
N ARG A 433 13.25 -21.71 5.41
CA ARG A 433 14.47 -20.91 5.50
C ARG A 433 15.29 -21.43 6.68
N LYS A 434 16.37 -22.16 6.37
CA LYS A 434 17.19 -22.84 7.36
C LYS A 434 18.29 -21.92 7.92
N VAL A 435 18.83 -22.30 9.06
CA VAL A 435 20.03 -21.70 9.66
C VAL A 435 21.25 -22.56 9.34
N LEU A 436 22.44 -21.97 9.37
CA LEU A 436 23.68 -22.64 8.97
C LEU A 436 24.02 -23.88 9.83
N SER A 437 23.59 -23.94 11.10
CA SER A 437 23.81 -25.10 11.96
C SER A 437 23.06 -26.35 11.48
N GLN A 438 21.88 -26.19 10.84
CA GLN A 438 21.07 -27.30 10.32
C GLN A 438 21.77 -28.11 9.24
N ILE A 439 22.81 -27.57 8.58
CA ILE A 439 23.68 -28.35 7.67
C ILE A 439 24.28 -29.56 8.40
N LYS A 440 24.68 -29.37 9.65
CA LYS A 440 25.27 -30.43 10.49
C LYS A 440 24.19 -31.21 11.27
N GLU A 441 23.19 -30.52 11.82
CA GLU A 441 22.16 -31.16 12.65
C GLU A 441 21.28 -32.13 11.84
N GLU A 442 20.92 -31.76 10.61
CA GLU A 442 20.06 -32.58 9.73
C GLU A 442 20.86 -33.43 8.73
N GLN A 443 22.19 -33.43 8.81
CA GLN A 443 23.10 -34.14 7.89
C GLN A 443 22.81 -33.83 6.41
N LEU A 444 22.66 -32.55 6.08
CA LEU A 444 22.39 -32.12 4.70
C LEU A 444 23.61 -32.36 3.80
N GLY A 445 23.35 -32.89 2.61
CA GLY A 445 24.34 -33.22 1.58
C GLY A 445 24.89 -34.65 1.62
N PHE A 446 24.51 -35.47 2.60
CA PHE A 446 24.95 -36.87 2.72
C PHE A 446 24.08 -37.87 1.94
N GLY A 447 22.95 -37.44 1.36
CA GLY A 447 22.13 -38.27 0.47
C GLY A 447 22.75 -38.47 -0.93
N GLU A 448 22.20 -39.40 -1.72
CA GLU A 448 22.62 -39.63 -3.11
C GLU A 448 22.47 -38.37 -4.00
N LYS A 449 21.45 -37.55 -3.70
CA LYS A 449 21.17 -36.27 -4.35
C LYS A 449 21.66 -35.12 -3.48
N PRO A 450 22.17 -34.03 -4.09
CA PRO A 450 22.56 -32.83 -3.34
C PRO A 450 21.32 -32.18 -2.70
N ASP A 451 21.50 -31.66 -1.50
CA ASP A 451 20.47 -30.88 -0.81
C ASP A 451 20.57 -29.40 -1.19
N TYR A 452 19.44 -28.71 -1.08
CA TYR A 452 19.30 -27.29 -1.38
C TYR A 452 18.65 -26.60 -0.18
N MET A 453 19.16 -25.44 0.21
CA MET A 453 18.64 -24.67 1.33
C MET A 453 18.80 -23.17 1.09
N ASP A 454 17.87 -22.37 1.61
CA ASP A 454 17.96 -20.91 1.62
C ASP A 454 18.28 -20.41 3.03
N VAL A 455 19.34 -19.61 3.16
CA VAL A 455 19.83 -19.08 4.44
C VAL A 455 19.89 -17.56 4.42
N LYS A 456 19.73 -16.90 5.57
CA LYS A 456 20.03 -15.48 5.75
C LYS A 456 21.35 -15.36 6.51
N ALA A 457 22.43 -15.03 5.80
CA ALA A 457 23.78 -14.96 6.37
C ALA A 457 24.47 -13.64 6.01
N THR A 458 25.34 -13.19 6.91
CA THR A 458 26.27 -12.08 6.69
C THR A 458 27.61 -12.63 6.22
N LEU A 459 28.19 -12.04 5.18
CA LEU A 459 29.49 -12.47 4.67
C LEU A 459 30.61 -11.86 5.53
N THR A 460 31.24 -12.65 6.38
CA THR A 460 32.18 -12.17 7.41
C THR A 460 33.64 -12.11 6.94
N TYR A 461 34.00 -12.87 5.91
CA TYR A 461 35.36 -12.93 5.38
C TYR A 461 35.36 -13.45 3.95
N ILE A 462 36.20 -12.89 3.07
CA ILE A 462 36.46 -13.42 1.72
C ILE A 462 37.95 -13.73 1.65
N LYS A 463 38.30 -14.95 1.25
CA LYS A 463 39.70 -15.37 1.10
C LYS A 463 40.26 -14.80 -0.22
N SER A 464 41.24 -13.90 -0.11
CA SER A 464 41.91 -13.21 -1.21
C SER A 464 43.35 -13.68 -1.49
N ASP A 465 43.86 -14.64 -0.72
CA ASP A 465 45.20 -15.24 -0.86
C ASP A 465 45.14 -16.78 -0.61
N PRO A 466 45.63 -17.66 -1.51
CA PRO A 466 46.17 -17.35 -2.84
C PRO A 466 45.12 -16.74 -3.78
N ASP A 467 45.57 -16.27 -4.94
CA ASP A 467 44.73 -15.60 -5.95
C ASP A 467 43.39 -16.32 -6.14
N PRO A 468 42.25 -15.65 -5.91
CA PRO A 468 40.96 -16.32 -5.78
C PRO A 468 40.30 -16.58 -7.14
N TRP A 469 41.12 -16.82 -8.17
CA TRP A 469 40.76 -17.10 -9.55
C TRP A 469 41.74 -18.09 -10.18
N TYR A 470 41.38 -18.65 -11.33
CA TYR A 470 42.26 -19.53 -12.11
C TYR A 470 42.28 -19.12 -13.59
N ARG A 471 43.42 -19.33 -14.25
CA ARG A 471 43.54 -19.23 -15.71
C ARG A 471 42.69 -20.31 -16.37
N SER A 472 41.81 -19.93 -17.29
CA SER A 472 40.82 -20.77 -17.95
C SER A 472 40.80 -20.60 -19.46
N CYS A 473 40.14 -21.53 -20.15
CA CYS A 473 40.01 -21.51 -21.60
C CYS A 473 39.12 -20.35 -22.09
N THR A 474 39.51 -19.76 -23.23
CA THR A 474 38.81 -18.65 -23.89
C THR A 474 37.68 -19.08 -24.85
N SER A 475 37.47 -20.40 -25.03
CA SER A 475 36.37 -20.90 -25.88
C SER A 475 35.00 -20.74 -25.18
N PRO A 476 33.93 -20.30 -25.87
CA PRO A 476 32.64 -19.96 -25.25
C PRO A 476 32.09 -21.00 -24.28
N ASP A 477 32.16 -22.29 -24.64
CA ASP A 477 31.62 -23.41 -23.85
C ASP A 477 32.66 -24.16 -23.00
N CYS A 478 33.81 -23.53 -22.72
CA CYS A 478 34.90 -24.15 -21.97
C CYS A 478 35.37 -23.32 -20.77
N LYS A 479 34.94 -23.72 -19.57
CA LYS A 479 35.39 -23.16 -18.28
C LYS A 479 36.54 -23.97 -17.63
N ARG A 480 37.28 -24.79 -18.40
CA ARG A 480 38.36 -25.63 -17.84
C ARG A 480 39.62 -24.79 -17.61
N LYS A 481 40.36 -25.12 -16.53
CA LYS A 481 41.69 -24.59 -16.27
C LYS A 481 42.62 -24.90 -17.45
N VAL A 482 43.49 -23.96 -17.79
CA VAL A 482 44.55 -24.15 -18.79
C VAL A 482 45.92 -24.31 -18.14
N THR A 483 46.82 -24.99 -18.84
CA THR A 483 48.21 -25.17 -18.45
C THR A 483 49.06 -24.17 -19.21
N GLU A 484 49.90 -23.42 -18.50
CA GLU A 484 50.80 -22.42 -19.05
C GLU A 484 52.00 -23.10 -19.72
N GLN A 485 52.30 -22.70 -20.95
CA GLN A 485 53.43 -23.12 -21.77
C GLN A 485 54.32 -21.89 -22.06
N LEU A 486 55.44 -22.06 -22.77
CA LEU A 486 56.46 -21.02 -22.89
C LEU A 486 55.97 -19.64 -23.39
N ASN A 487 54.96 -19.62 -24.28
CA ASN A 487 54.36 -18.40 -24.87
C ASN A 487 52.84 -18.57 -25.13
N SER A 488 52.19 -19.50 -24.43
CA SER A 488 50.82 -19.93 -24.76
C SER A 488 50.15 -20.68 -23.61
N TYR A 489 48.87 -20.96 -23.75
CA TYR A 489 48.08 -21.75 -22.81
C TYR A 489 47.45 -22.95 -23.53
N PHE A 490 47.54 -24.13 -22.93
CA PHE A 490 46.94 -25.35 -23.47
C PHE A 490 45.68 -25.74 -22.69
N CYS A 491 44.58 -26.03 -23.39
CA CYS A 491 43.36 -26.57 -22.81
C CYS A 491 43.15 -28.04 -23.17
N GLU A 492 43.29 -28.93 -22.20
CA GLU A 492 43.09 -30.38 -22.38
C GLU A 492 41.68 -30.77 -22.84
N LYS A 493 40.62 -30.05 -22.42
CA LYS A 493 39.24 -30.34 -22.87
C LYS A 493 39.03 -29.97 -24.34
N CYS A 494 39.60 -28.85 -24.78
CA CYS A 494 39.45 -28.38 -26.16
C CYS A 494 40.55 -28.93 -27.09
N GLN A 495 41.57 -29.60 -26.55
CA GLN A 495 42.79 -30.02 -27.26
C GLN A 495 43.38 -28.88 -28.11
N ARG A 496 43.38 -27.67 -27.55
CA ARG A 496 43.73 -26.44 -28.27
C ARG A 496 44.68 -25.57 -27.45
N GLU A 497 45.67 -25.05 -28.15
CA GLU A 497 46.59 -24.02 -27.71
C GLU A 497 46.05 -22.62 -28.05
N MET A 498 46.23 -21.65 -27.15
CA MET A 498 45.74 -20.28 -27.28
C MET A 498 46.77 -19.28 -26.74
N PRO A 499 46.89 -18.07 -27.33
CA PRO A 499 47.86 -17.06 -26.90
C PRO A 499 47.50 -16.43 -25.55
N GLU A 500 46.21 -16.40 -25.21
CA GLU A 500 45.66 -15.71 -24.03
C GLU A 500 44.72 -16.64 -23.25
N CYS A 501 44.64 -16.45 -21.93
CA CYS A 501 43.73 -17.15 -21.04
C CYS A 501 42.72 -16.19 -20.40
N ALA A 502 41.50 -16.67 -20.12
CA ALA A 502 40.52 -15.91 -19.34
C ALA A 502 40.65 -16.27 -17.85
N TYR A 503 40.57 -15.28 -16.97
CA TYR A 503 40.57 -15.47 -15.52
C TYR A 503 39.14 -15.74 -15.04
N ARG A 504 38.96 -16.71 -14.14
CA ARG A 504 37.63 -17.03 -13.57
C ARG A 504 37.70 -17.23 -12.08
N TYR A 505 36.75 -16.67 -11.34
CA TYR A 505 36.78 -16.75 -9.87
C TYR A 505 36.49 -18.14 -9.32
N ILE A 506 37.15 -18.43 -8.20
CA ILE A 506 36.92 -19.55 -7.28
C ILE A 506 37.03 -19.02 -5.84
N LEU A 507 36.15 -18.06 -5.49
CA LEU A 507 36.16 -17.43 -4.17
C LEU A 507 35.79 -18.45 -3.07
N THR A 508 36.46 -18.34 -1.93
CA THR A 508 36.03 -18.97 -0.67
C THR A 508 35.56 -17.87 0.28
N VAL A 509 34.30 -17.94 0.71
CA VAL A 509 33.63 -16.90 1.49
C VAL A 509 33.10 -17.49 2.80
N SER A 510 33.35 -16.85 3.93
CA SER A 510 32.70 -17.20 5.21
C SER A 510 31.32 -16.55 5.28
N GLY A 511 30.27 -17.36 5.32
CA GLY A 511 28.92 -16.92 5.67
C GLY A 511 28.64 -17.22 7.14
N THR A 512 28.10 -16.24 7.87
CA THR A 512 27.77 -16.34 9.30
C THR A 512 26.32 -15.92 9.56
N ASP A 513 25.61 -16.68 10.38
CA ASP A 513 24.32 -16.29 10.95
C ASP A 513 24.35 -16.45 12.49
N HIS A 514 23.19 -16.38 13.15
CA HIS A 514 23.08 -16.52 14.60
C HIS A 514 23.31 -17.96 15.13
N SER A 515 23.34 -18.95 14.24
CA SER A 515 23.53 -20.38 14.56
C SER A 515 24.98 -20.85 14.34
N GLY A 516 25.74 -20.18 13.45
CA GLY A 516 27.14 -20.49 13.21
C GLY A 516 27.72 -19.88 11.95
N SER A 517 28.91 -20.36 11.57
CA SER A 517 29.66 -19.94 10.38
C SER A 517 30.02 -21.14 9.49
N VAL A 518 29.93 -20.96 8.17
CA VAL A 518 30.26 -21.98 7.17
C VAL A 518 31.03 -21.33 6.01
N TYR A 519 32.06 -22.01 5.52
CA TYR A 519 32.75 -21.62 4.29
C TYR A 519 31.96 -22.06 3.05
N LEU A 520 31.71 -21.10 2.18
CA LEU A 520 30.95 -21.22 0.93
C LEU A 520 31.91 -21.10 -0.26
N SER A 521 31.78 -21.99 -1.24
CA SER A 521 32.43 -21.82 -2.55
C SER A 521 31.55 -20.95 -3.44
N CYS A 522 32.11 -19.86 -3.97
CA CYS A 522 31.44 -18.92 -4.87
C CYS A 522 32.22 -18.85 -6.19
N PHE A 523 31.56 -19.20 -7.29
CA PHE A 523 32.18 -19.31 -8.62
C PHE A 523 31.86 -18.10 -9.49
N ASP A 524 32.85 -17.71 -10.30
CA ASP A 524 32.79 -16.80 -11.46
C ASP A 524 31.55 -15.88 -11.58
N GLU A 525 30.46 -16.33 -12.20
CA GLU A 525 29.19 -15.58 -12.38
C GLU A 525 28.68 -14.94 -11.08
N HIS A 526 28.74 -15.66 -9.97
CA HIS A 526 28.26 -15.22 -8.66
C HIS A 526 29.29 -14.36 -7.92
N ALA A 527 30.57 -14.59 -8.19
CA ALA A 527 31.67 -13.80 -7.66
C ALA A 527 31.70 -12.40 -8.29
N ASN A 528 31.45 -12.30 -9.60
CA ASN A 528 31.28 -11.04 -10.33
C ASN A 528 30.16 -10.19 -9.69
N ILE A 529 29.00 -10.79 -9.38
CA ILE A 529 27.87 -10.13 -8.72
C ILE A 529 28.18 -9.77 -7.26
N LEU A 530 29.01 -10.55 -6.57
CA LEU A 530 29.37 -10.31 -5.18
C LEU A 530 30.39 -9.16 -5.04
N LEU A 531 31.42 -9.12 -5.89
CA LEU A 531 32.52 -8.14 -5.83
C LEU A 531 32.28 -6.91 -6.72
N GLY A 532 31.30 -6.95 -7.63
CA GLY A 532 31.04 -5.86 -8.59
C GLY A 532 32.18 -5.64 -9.60
N LYS A 533 33.07 -6.63 -9.77
CA LYS A 533 34.24 -6.61 -10.67
C LYS A 533 34.55 -8.00 -11.21
N SER A 534 35.08 -8.07 -12.42
CA SER A 534 35.59 -9.30 -13.04
C SER A 534 36.97 -9.73 -12.51
N ALA A 535 37.30 -11.01 -12.69
CA ALA A 535 38.60 -11.55 -12.28
C ALA A 535 39.76 -10.90 -13.06
N GLU A 536 39.57 -10.60 -14.34
CA GLU A 536 40.48 -9.78 -15.16
C GLU A 536 40.77 -8.42 -14.54
N GLU A 537 39.74 -7.68 -14.10
CA GLU A 537 39.92 -6.35 -13.50
C GLU A 537 40.71 -6.43 -12.20
N LEU A 538 40.37 -7.37 -11.30
CA LEU A 538 41.11 -7.53 -10.04
C LEU A 538 42.55 -8.03 -10.26
N ASN A 539 42.77 -8.91 -11.24
CA ASN A 539 44.12 -9.30 -11.68
C ASN A 539 44.90 -8.09 -12.26
N SER A 540 44.24 -7.17 -12.99
CA SER A 540 44.87 -5.95 -13.50
C SER A 540 45.30 -4.98 -12.38
N PHE A 541 44.52 -4.88 -11.29
CA PHE A 541 44.88 -4.08 -10.12
C PHE A 541 46.11 -4.65 -9.41
N LYS A 542 46.18 -5.97 -9.27
CA LYS A 542 47.35 -6.65 -8.70
C LYS A 542 48.60 -6.49 -9.59
N ALA A 543 48.44 -6.57 -10.91
CA ALA A 543 49.54 -6.36 -11.87
C ALA A 543 50.02 -4.90 -11.95
N SER A 544 49.18 -3.94 -11.56
CA SER A 544 49.47 -2.50 -11.59
C SER A 544 49.83 -1.91 -10.22
N ASP A 545 50.16 -2.76 -9.23
CA ASP A 545 50.48 -2.38 -7.84
C ASP A 545 49.41 -1.53 -7.13
N MET A 546 48.14 -1.68 -7.53
CA MET A 546 47.00 -0.94 -6.95
C MET A 546 46.44 -1.64 -5.70
N GLN A 547 47.31 -2.07 -4.78
CA GLN A 547 46.96 -2.92 -3.64
C GLN A 547 45.79 -2.37 -2.80
N ALA A 548 45.74 -1.06 -2.55
CA ALA A 548 44.64 -0.44 -1.80
C ALA A 548 43.26 -0.58 -2.47
N ARG A 549 43.19 -0.63 -3.82
CA ARG A 549 41.94 -0.86 -4.57
C ARG A 549 41.57 -2.34 -4.61
N TYR A 550 42.58 -3.22 -4.64
CA TYR A 550 42.40 -4.67 -4.51
C TYR A 550 41.74 -4.99 -3.16
N ASP A 551 42.34 -4.53 -2.06
CA ASP A 551 41.85 -4.80 -0.70
C ASP A 551 40.46 -4.19 -0.44
N ALA A 552 40.22 -2.95 -0.89
CA ALA A 552 38.92 -2.29 -0.78
C ALA A 552 37.79 -3.10 -1.44
N THR A 553 38.05 -3.73 -2.60
CA THR A 553 37.03 -4.53 -3.31
C THR A 553 36.54 -5.72 -2.48
N PHE A 554 37.42 -6.36 -1.70
CA PHE A 554 37.01 -7.44 -0.79
C PHE A 554 36.37 -6.90 0.49
N GLN A 555 36.87 -5.78 1.01
CA GLN A 555 36.32 -5.15 2.22
C GLN A 555 34.88 -4.68 2.01
N GLU A 556 34.58 -4.01 0.90
CA GLU A 556 33.23 -3.56 0.52
C GLU A 556 32.23 -4.71 0.35
N ALA A 557 32.71 -5.91 -0.04
CA ALA A 557 31.89 -7.11 -0.19
C ALA A 557 31.69 -7.91 1.12
N THR A 558 32.38 -7.52 2.21
CA THR A 558 32.17 -8.11 3.56
C THR A 558 31.16 -7.31 4.38
N PHE A 559 30.67 -7.91 5.47
CA PHE A 559 29.64 -7.40 6.39
C PHE A 559 28.26 -7.12 5.78
N GLY A 560 28.07 -7.37 4.47
CA GLY A 560 26.74 -7.42 3.84
C GLY A 560 25.93 -8.64 4.29
N THR A 561 24.71 -8.40 4.80
CA THR A 561 23.72 -9.47 5.05
C THR A 561 22.94 -9.77 3.77
N HIS A 562 22.88 -11.05 3.40
CA HIS A 562 22.24 -11.50 2.18
C HIS A 562 21.34 -12.72 2.43
N ILE A 563 20.37 -12.93 1.55
CA ILE A 563 19.65 -14.20 1.46
C ILE A 563 20.36 -15.00 0.36
N LEU A 564 20.90 -16.16 0.73
CA LEU A 564 21.76 -16.99 -0.10
C LEU A 564 21.08 -18.34 -0.35
N ARG A 565 20.97 -18.75 -1.61
CA ARG A 565 20.67 -20.16 -1.95
C ARG A 565 21.95 -20.97 -1.95
N LEU A 566 21.99 -22.01 -1.13
CA LEU A 566 23.11 -22.94 -1.03
C LEU A 566 22.74 -24.30 -1.60
N ARG A 567 23.69 -24.91 -2.32
CA ARG A 567 23.69 -26.34 -2.65
C ARG A 567 24.71 -27.04 -1.78
N VAL A 568 24.26 -28.02 -1.02
CA VAL A 568 25.03 -28.76 -0.03
C VAL A 568 25.24 -30.18 -0.53
N LYS A 569 26.50 -30.63 -0.62
CA LYS A 569 26.83 -32.01 -0.99
C LYS A 569 28.10 -32.49 -0.29
N ALA A 570 28.10 -33.71 0.22
CA ALA A 570 29.31 -34.41 0.60
C ALA A 570 30.13 -34.77 -0.65
N GLU A 571 31.39 -34.35 -0.67
CA GLU A 571 32.39 -34.80 -1.64
C GLU A 571 33.45 -35.62 -0.89
N GLN A 572 33.93 -36.69 -1.53
CA GLN A 572 34.98 -37.54 -0.98
C GLN A 572 36.32 -37.01 -1.47
N VAL A 573 37.16 -36.51 -0.56
CA VAL A 573 38.43 -35.82 -0.87
C VAL A 573 39.52 -36.45 -0.01
N ASN A 574 40.46 -37.15 -0.65
CA ASN A 574 41.56 -37.86 0.01
C ASN A 574 41.06 -38.77 1.16
N ASP A 575 40.11 -39.66 0.83
CA ASP A 575 39.43 -40.62 1.72
C ASP A 575 38.61 -40.04 2.89
N GLU A 576 38.59 -38.71 3.10
CA GLU A 576 37.64 -38.05 4.00
C GLU A 576 36.36 -37.60 3.26
N GLN A 577 35.19 -37.81 3.87
CA GLN A 577 33.96 -37.13 3.44
C GLN A 577 33.92 -35.70 3.98
N ARG A 578 33.80 -34.71 3.09
CA ARG A 578 33.67 -33.29 3.47
C ARG A 578 32.44 -32.68 2.82
N VAL A 579 31.59 -32.07 3.64
CA VAL A 579 30.39 -31.34 3.17
C VAL A 579 30.82 -30.01 2.55
N LYS A 580 30.44 -29.80 1.29
CA LYS A 580 30.73 -28.61 0.51
C LYS A 580 29.46 -27.83 0.26
N SER A 581 29.48 -26.56 0.64
CA SER A 581 28.38 -25.62 0.41
C SER A 581 28.75 -24.70 -0.76
N VAL A 582 27.99 -24.78 -1.86
CA VAL A 582 28.17 -23.95 -3.05
C VAL A 582 27.10 -22.88 -3.09
N PHE A 583 27.51 -21.63 -3.25
CA PHE A 583 26.61 -20.50 -3.45
C PHE A 583 26.01 -20.53 -4.86
N LEU A 584 24.68 -20.46 -4.96
CA LEU A 584 23.94 -20.56 -6.23
C LEU A 584 23.11 -19.34 -6.60
N GLN A 585 22.75 -18.45 -5.66
CA GLN A 585 21.96 -17.26 -5.98
C GLN A 585 21.97 -16.25 -4.83
N LYS A 586 22.20 -14.97 -5.16
CA LYS A 586 21.95 -13.81 -4.28
C LYS A 586 20.50 -13.38 -4.44
N PHE A 587 19.72 -13.37 -3.36
CA PHE A 587 18.47 -12.61 -3.33
C PHE A 587 18.73 -11.29 -2.60
N SER A 588 18.36 -10.18 -3.22
CA SER A 588 18.50 -8.87 -2.57
C SER A 588 17.56 -8.81 -1.37
N ALA A 589 18.11 -8.51 -0.19
CA ALA A 589 17.32 -8.39 1.04
C ALA A 589 16.49 -7.09 1.09
N SER A 590 16.77 -6.11 0.21
CA SER A 590 16.00 -4.89 -0.04
C SER A 590 16.31 -4.33 -1.43
N GLY A 591 15.29 -3.95 -2.21
CA GLY A 591 15.45 -3.26 -3.51
C GLY A 591 15.95 -1.81 -3.43
N VAL A 592 16.74 -1.46 -2.41
CA VAL A 592 17.02 -0.06 -1.99
C VAL A 592 18.50 0.34 -2.14
N LEU A 593 19.38 -0.60 -2.52
CA LEU A 593 20.84 -0.37 -2.62
C LEU A 593 21.44 -0.66 -4.01
N ALA A 594 20.63 -0.61 -5.06
CA ALA A 594 21.09 -0.66 -6.46
C ALA A 594 21.01 0.70 -7.19
N ALA A 595 20.52 1.75 -6.53
CA ALA A 595 20.65 3.12 -7.02
C ALA A 595 22.08 3.62 -6.77
N MET A 596 23.01 3.29 -7.68
CA MET A 596 24.33 3.94 -7.74
C MET A 596 24.17 5.40 -8.14
N VAL A 597 23.90 6.25 -7.14
CA VAL A 597 24.31 7.66 -7.05
C VAL A 597 24.15 8.46 -8.35
N THR A 598 22.92 8.52 -8.88
CA THR A 598 22.56 9.57 -9.85
C THR A 598 22.44 10.89 -9.09
N ASN A 599 23.56 11.61 -8.93
CA ASN A 599 23.59 12.91 -8.25
C ASN A 599 23.00 14.04 -9.09
N GLU A 600 22.96 13.89 -10.41
CA GLU A 600 22.38 14.86 -11.35
C GLU A 600 21.56 14.15 -12.42
N LEU A 601 20.38 14.68 -12.71
CA LEU A 601 19.46 14.21 -13.75
C LEU A 601 19.21 15.36 -14.73
N THR A 602 19.81 15.28 -15.91
CA THR A 602 19.64 16.28 -16.97
C THR A 602 18.62 15.80 -17.98
N ILE A 603 17.53 16.55 -18.14
CA ILE A 603 16.44 16.26 -19.06
C ILE A 603 16.23 17.38 -20.07
N ILE A 604 15.57 17.10 -21.18
CA ILE A 604 14.88 18.13 -21.97
C ILE A 604 13.97 18.94 -21.05
N LYS A 605 14.03 20.28 -21.14
CA LYS A 605 13.23 21.17 -20.30
C LYS A 605 11.74 20.87 -20.51
N PRO A 606 11.01 20.45 -19.46
CA PRO A 606 9.68 19.85 -19.60
C PRO A 606 8.58 20.89 -19.82
N ASP A 607 7.37 20.39 -20.06
CA ASP A 607 6.15 21.19 -20.13
C ASP A 607 5.17 20.74 -19.04
N ASP A 608 4.32 21.66 -18.56
CA ASP A 608 3.25 21.32 -17.62
C ASP A 608 1.90 21.29 -18.33
N PHE A 609 1.36 20.09 -18.55
CA PHE A 609 0.10 19.93 -19.27
C PHE A 609 -1.16 20.23 -18.43
N HIS A 610 -1.03 20.70 -17.18
CA HIS A 610 -2.17 21.15 -16.37
C HIS A 610 -1.78 22.25 -15.35
N HIS A 611 -2.03 23.54 -15.64
CA HIS A 611 -1.67 24.63 -14.74
C HIS A 611 -2.76 25.70 -14.50
N HIS A 612 -2.96 26.10 -13.25
CA HIS A 612 -3.85 27.21 -12.87
C HIS A 612 -3.08 28.48 -12.48
N PHE A 613 -2.82 29.34 -13.46
CA PHE A 613 -2.10 30.60 -13.27
C PHE A 613 -2.83 31.67 -12.44
N ARG A 614 -4.17 31.60 -12.33
CA ARG A 614 -5.05 32.65 -11.78
C ARG A 614 -4.90 33.98 -12.55
N ASP A 615 -5.36 35.09 -12.00
CA ASP A 615 -5.30 36.40 -12.65
C ASP A 615 -4.88 37.50 -11.66
N GLY A 616 -4.69 38.73 -12.15
CA GLY A 616 -4.36 39.89 -11.32
C GLY A 616 -3.00 39.78 -10.65
N ASP A 617 -2.91 40.09 -9.36
CA ASP A 617 -1.63 40.03 -8.63
C ASP A 617 -1.20 38.59 -8.28
N ALA A 618 -2.14 37.64 -8.16
CA ALA A 618 -1.82 36.23 -7.99
C ALA A 618 -1.05 35.67 -9.21
N LEU A 619 -1.45 36.07 -10.42
CA LEU A 619 -0.77 35.71 -11.67
C LEU A 619 0.72 36.10 -11.65
N LYS A 620 1.02 37.32 -11.18
CA LYS A 620 2.39 37.85 -11.07
C LYS A 620 3.26 37.06 -10.10
N SER A 621 2.68 36.48 -9.05
CA SER A 621 3.40 35.59 -8.12
C SER A 621 3.65 34.20 -8.69
N VAL A 622 2.74 33.68 -9.51
CA VAL A 622 2.76 32.29 -10.00
C VAL A 622 3.65 32.13 -11.23
N VAL A 623 3.53 33.02 -12.23
CA VAL A 623 4.23 32.90 -13.52
C VAL A 623 5.76 32.70 -13.39
N PRO A 624 6.50 33.44 -12.53
CA PRO A 624 7.93 33.23 -12.34
C PRO A 624 8.31 31.82 -11.84
N LEU A 625 7.46 31.20 -11.01
CA LEU A 625 7.71 29.87 -10.46
C LEU A 625 7.55 28.79 -11.54
N VAL A 626 6.56 28.94 -12.42
CA VAL A 626 6.33 28.01 -13.54
C VAL A 626 7.43 28.15 -14.59
N ALA A 627 7.71 29.38 -15.04
CA ALA A 627 8.67 29.66 -16.11
C ALA A 627 10.13 29.28 -15.78
N SER A 628 10.46 29.12 -14.49
CA SER A 628 11.77 28.64 -14.03
C SER A 628 11.93 27.12 -14.04
N ARG A 629 10.84 26.34 -14.14
CA ARG A 629 10.86 24.87 -14.28
C ARG A 629 10.52 24.42 -15.69
N PHE A 630 9.46 25.00 -16.26
CA PHE A 630 8.82 24.52 -17.48
C PHE A 630 9.10 25.45 -18.66
N ARG A 631 9.11 24.89 -19.88
CA ARG A 631 9.25 25.64 -21.12
C ARG A 631 7.91 26.08 -21.70
N ARG A 632 6.89 25.25 -21.55
CA ARG A 632 5.49 25.52 -21.91
C ARG A 632 4.56 25.08 -20.77
N ALA A 633 3.35 25.61 -20.71
CA ALA A 633 2.30 25.01 -19.87
C ALA A 633 0.91 25.23 -20.45
N ILE A 634 0.03 24.25 -20.29
CA ILE A 634 -1.40 24.35 -20.59
C ILE A 634 -2.06 25.23 -19.51
N ALA A 635 -2.49 26.42 -19.92
CA ALA A 635 -3.15 27.37 -19.04
C ALA A 635 -4.64 27.03 -18.94
N MET A 636 -5.09 26.59 -17.75
CA MET A 636 -6.48 26.22 -17.51
C MET A 636 -7.43 27.43 -17.51
N PRO A 637 -8.67 27.31 -18.01
CA PRO A 637 -9.48 28.46 -18.44
C PRO A 637 -10.55 28.89 -17.42
N ASN A 638 -10.61 28.25 -16.25
CA ASN A 638 -11.61 28.46 -15.19
C ASN A 638 -11.32 29.70 -14.31
N LEU A 639 -11.10 30.84 -14.96
CA LEU A 639 -11.09 32.15 -14.30
C LEU A 639 -12.51 32.58 -13.89
N LYS A 640 -12.64 33.76 -13.26
CA LYS A 640 -13.92 34.45 -13.07
C LYS A 640 -13.89 35.79 -13.81
N PRO A 641 -14.63 35.97 -14.92
CA PRO A 641 -15.39 34.95 -15.67
C PRO A 641 -14.47 33.92 -16.36
N PRO A 642 -14.98 32.74 -16.74
CA PRO A 642 -14.21 31.73 -17.47
C PRO A 642 -13.85 32.21 -18.89
N ILE A 643 -12.78 31.65 -19.44
CA ILE A 643 -12.30 31.95 -20.80
C ILE A 643 -13.02 31.05 -21.78
N THR A 644 -14.05 31.57 -22.45
CA THR A 644 -14.90 30.82 -23.39
C THR A 644 -14.65 31.17 -24.86
N THR A 645 -13.89 32.23 -25.16
CA THR A 645 -13.57 32.64 -26.54
C THR A 645 -12.08 32.87 -26.80
N VAL A 646 -11.67 32.78 -28.08
CA VAL A 646 -10.32 33.05 -28.56
C VAL A 646 -9.85 34.45 -28.17
N THR A 647 -10.72 35.46 -28.26
CA THR A 647 -10.38 36.83 -27.85
C THR A 647 -10.00 36.92 -26.38
N GLN A 648 -10.73 36.20 -25.50
CA GLN A 648 -10.40 36.11 -24.08
C GLN A 648 -9.10 35.34 -23.84
N ALA A 649 -8.86 34.25 -24.59
CA ALA A 649 -7.64 33.46 -24.50
C ALA A 649 -6.40 34.26 -24.91
N VAL A 650 -6.47 35.04 -26.00
CA VAL A 650 -5.40 35.97 -26.41
C VAL A 650 -5.18 37.04 -25.34
N ALA A 651 -6.25 37.69 -24.85
CA ALA A 651 -6.11 38.72 -23.82
C ALA A 651 -5.48 38.18 -22.52
N TYR A 652 -5.75 36.93 -22.14
CA TYR A 652 -5.14 36.29 -20.98
C TYR A 652 -3.69 35.86 -21.23
N ARG A 653 -3.38 35.35 -22.42
CA ARG A 653 -2.01 35.07 -22.85
C ARG A 653 -1.09 36.27 -22.67
N GLU A 654 -1.52 37.46 -23.11
CA GLU A 654 -0.71 38.67 -22.97
C GLU A 654 -0.53 39.08 -21.50
N ARG A 655 -1.50 38.84 -20.61
CA ARG A 655 -1.32 39.04 -19.16
C ARG A 655 -0.31 38.07 -18.54
N ILE A 656 -0.32 36.79 -18.98
CA ILE A 656 0.67 35.80 -18.56
C ILE A 656 2.07 36.22 -19.02
N LEU A 657 2.23 36.60 -20.28
CA LEU A 657 3.52 37.02 -20.85
C LEU A 657 4.05 38.31 -20.21
N ALA A 658 3.18 39.29 -19.94
CA ALA A 658 3.53 40.51 -19.22
C ALA A 658 3.94 40.27 -17.74
N SER A 659 3.67 39.08 -17.20
CA SER A 659 4.06 38.67 -15.84
C SER A 659 5.36 37.85 -15.80
N LEU A 660 6.05 37.68 -16.94
CA LEU A 660 7.32 36.97 -16.99
C LEU A 660 8.49 37.80 -16.40
N PRO A 661 9.44 37.17 -15.69
CA PRO A 661 10.71 37.79 -15.36
C PRO A 661 11.47 38.23 -16.62
N ALA A 662 12.25 39.31 -16.52
CA ALA A 662 13.05 39.80 -17.64
C ALA A 662 14.01 38.71 -18.15
N GLY A 663 13.97 38.44 -19.46
CA GLY A 663 14.78 37.39 -20.11
C GLY A 663 14.24 35.96 -19.96
N ALA A 664 13.14 35.72 -19.24
CA ALA A 664 12.55 34.38 -19.13
C ALA A 664 11.88 33.95 -20.45
N ILE A 665 12.24 32.77 -20.94
CA ILE A 665 11.61 32.15 -22.12
C ILE A 665 10.55 31.15 -21.65
N PHE A 666 9.30 31.47 -21.93
CA PHE A 666 8.14 30.65 -21.58
C PHE A 666 7.04 30.78 -22.62
N THR A 667 6.19 29.76 -22.76
CA THR A 667 5.05 29.80 -23.70
C THR A 667 3.80 29.20 -23.06
N PRO A 668 2.82 30.03 -22.66
CA PRO A 668 1.52 29.52 -22.24
C PRO A 668 0.76 29.00 -23.47
N LEU A 669 0.30 27.76 -23.36
CA LEU A 669 -0.55 27.07 -24.33
C LEU A 669 -1.99 27.27 -23.86
N MET A 670 -2.77 28.08 -24.57
CA MET A 670 -4.06 28.53 -24.06
C MET A 670 -5.13 27.45 -24.25
N THR A 671 -6.16 27.49 -23.41
CA THR A 671 -7.35 26.63 -23.55
C THR A 671 -8.61 27.46 -23.52
N LEU A 672 -9.71 26.89 -24.04
CA LEU A 672 -11.06 27.39 -23.81
C LEU A 672 -11.80 26.52 -22.79
N TYR A 673 -12.69 27.15 -22.04
CA TYR A 673 -13.62 26.52 -21.13
C TYR A 673 -14.83 26.02 -21.95
N LEU A 674 -15.12 24.72 -21.89
CA LEU A 674 -16.28 24.14 -22.56
C LEU A 674 -17.57 24.49 -21.81
N THR A 675 -18.57 24.97 -22.55
CA THR A 675 -19.91 25.28 -22.02
C THR A 675 -20.97 24.68 -22.96
N ASP A 676 -22.20 24.54 -22.48
CA ASP A 676 -23.36 24.13 -23.29
C ASP A 676 -23.66 25.06 -24.49
N ARG A 677 -22.97 26.21 -24.60
CA ARG A 677 -23.10 27.20 -25.68
C ARG A 677 -21.84 27.36 -26.54
N THR A 678 -20.80 26.54 -26.32
CA THR A 678 -19.59 26.57 -27.16
C THR A 678 -19.94 26.10 -28.57
N THR A 679 -19.71 26.94 -29.58
CA THR A 679 -20.07 26.67 -30.98
C THR A 679 -18.93 26.00 -31.74
N ALA A 680 -19.28 25.28 -32.82
CA ALA A 680 -18.28 24.74 -33.77
C ALA A 680 -17.38 25.84 -34.36
N ASP A 681 -17.96 27.01 -34.69
CA ASP A 681 -17.21 28.16 -35.22
C ASP A 681 -16.13 28.67 -34.25
N GLU A 682 -16.40 28.66 -32.95
CA GLU A 682 -15.41 29.05 -31.93
C GLU A 682 -14.28 28.01 -31.85
N ILE A 683 -14.55 26.71 -32.07
CA ILE A 683 -13.53 25.66 -32.16
C ILE A 683 -12.65 25.84 -33.41
N TYR A 684 -13.25 26.14 -34.57
CA TYR A 684 -12.51 26.40 -35.80
C TYR A 684 -11.62 27.66 -35.65
N ALA A 685 -12.17 28.73 -35.08
CA ALA A 685 -11.41 29.94 -34.76
C ALA A 685 -10.28 29.67 -33.75
N ALA A 686 -10.53 28.83 -32.74
CA ALA A 686 -9.54 28.44 -31.75
C ALA A 686 -8.36 27.70 -32.39
N ARG A 687 -8.61 26.73 -33.27
CA ARG A 687 -7.53 26.05 -34.01
C ARG A 687 -6.79 27.02 -34.92
N ALA A 688 -7.52 27.85 -35.68
CA ALA A 688 -6.94 28.80 -36.62
C ALA A 688 -6.06 29.87 -35.94
N SER A 689 -6.30 30.16 -34.66
CA SER A 689 -5.50 31.13 -33.89
C SER A 689 -4.03 30.75 -33.70
N GLY A 690 -3.69 29.44 -33.72
CA GLY A 690 -2.36 28.94 -33.31
C GLY A 690 -2.00 29.16 -31.83
N ILE A 691 -2.94 29.70 -31.03
CA ILE A 691 -2.75 30.11 -29.63
C ILE A 691 -3.52 29.20 -28.67
N VAL A 692 -4.69 28.70 -29.09
CA VAL A 692 -5.47 27.71 -28.33
C VAL A 692 -5.06 26.30 -28.73
N TYR A 693 -4.71 25.48 -27.74
CA TYR A 693 -4.18 24.13 -27.90
C TYR A 693 -5.12 23.02 -27.44
N ALA A 694 -6.16 23.33 -26.66
CA ALA A 694 -7.18 22.38 -26.22
C ALA A 694 -8.43 23.09 -25.68
N VAL A 695 -9.49 22.33 -25.39
CA VAL A 695 -10.69 22.79 -24.70
C VAL A 695 -10.95 21.94 -23.46
N LYS A 696 -11.17 22.57 -22.30
CA LYS A 696 -11.33 21.92 -21.00
C LYS A 696 -12.79 21.80 -20.61
N LEU A 697 -13.25 20.57 -20.43
CA LEU A 697 -14.55 20.20 -19.87
C LEU A 697 -14.44 20.18 -18.33
N TYR A 698 -15.34 20.94 -17.70
CA TYR A 698 -15.69 20.80 -16.29
C TYR A 698 -17.18 20.43 -16.21
N PRO A 699 -17.56 19.33 -15.55
CA PRO A 699 -18.96 19.08 -15.19
C PRO A 699 -19.44 20.18 -14.24
N ALA A 700 -20.67 20.68 -14.43
CA ALA A 700 -21.15 21.84 -13.68
C ALA A 700 -21.16 21.59 -12.16
N GLY A 701 -20.36 22.38 -11.43
CA GLY A 701 -20.20 22.27 -9.96
C GLY A 701 -19.19 21.25 -9.46
N ALA A 702 -18.43 20.56 -10.34
CA ALA A 702 -17.46 19.53 -9.93
C ALA A 702 -16.27 20.07 -9.11
N THR A 703 -15.79 21.28 -9.41
CA THR A 703 -14.57 21.85 -8.80
C THR A 703 -14.57 23.40 -8.79
N THR A 704 -13.46 24.01 -8.36
CA THR A 704 -13.27 25.47 -8.30
C THR A 704 -13.63 26.14 -9.63
N ASN A 705 -14.57 27.09 -9.58
CA ASN A 705 -15.06 27.90 -10.71
C ASN A 705 -15.71 27.07 -11.84
N SER A 706 -16.28 25.91 -11.52
CA SER A 706 -16.96 25.04 -12.50
C SER A 706 -18.46 25.35 -12.68
N ASP A 707 -18.99 26.42 -12.08
CA ASP A 707 -20.42 26.75 -12.07
C ASP A 707 -21.02 26.99 -13.47
N SER A 708 -20.18 27.37 -14.44
CA SER A 708 -20.54 27.54 -15.87
C SER A 708 -20.23 26.30 -16.71
N GLY A 709 -19.98 25.16 -16.07
CA GLY A 709 -19.61 23.88 -16.69
C GLY A 709 -20.67 23.29 -17.61
N VAL A 710 -20.32 22.15 -18.21
CA VAL A 710 -21.25 21.39 -19.04
C VAL A 710 -22.34 20.81 -18.13
N THR A 711 -23.60 21.05 -18.49
CA THR A 711 -24.78 20.47 -17.82
C THR A 711 -25.40 19.34 -18.63
N ASP A 712 -25.23 19.35 -19.96
CA ASP A 712 -25.74 18.33 -20.87
C ASP A 712 -24.70 17.96 -21.93
N MET A 713 -24.33 16.68 -21.98
CA MET A 713 -23.39 16.13 -22.96
C MET A 713 -23.94 16.17 -24.40
N GLN A 714 -25.27 16.25 -24.59
CA GLN A 714 -25.88 16.41 -25.91
C GLN A 714 -25.68 17.83 -26.47
N ALA A 715 -25.76 18.86 -25.62
CA ALA A 715 -25.60 20.26 -26.01
C ALA A 715 -24.22 20.54 -26.63
N ILE A 716 -23.17 19.88 -26.14
CA ILE A 716 -21.79 20.08 -26.60
C ILE A 716 -21.40 19.25 -27.84
N ARG A 717 -22.26 18.33 -28.34
CA ARG A 717 -21.93 17.47 -29.50
C ARG A 717 -21.42 18.23 -30.73
N PRO A 718 -21.97 19.39 -31.15
CA PRO A 718 -21.44 20.15 -32.28
C PRO A 718 -20.00 20.63 -32.06
N ALA A 719 -19.65 21.02 -30.83
CA ALA A 719 -18.28 21.41 -30.48
C ALA A 719 -17.34 20.20 -30.46
N LEU A 720 -17.74 19.07 -29.86
CA LEU A 720 -16.93 17.83 -29.85
C LEU A 720 -16.62 17.34 -31.27
N LYS A 721 -17.59 17.40 -32.18
CA LYS A 721 -17.38 17.06 -33.59
C LYS A 721 -16.36 17.99 -34.26
N ALA A 722 -16.53 19.30 -34.12
CA ALA A 722 -15.59 20.29 -34.65
C ALA A 722 -14.17 20.11 -34.06
N MET A 723 -14.07 19.70 -32.80
CA MET A 723 -12.80 19.40 -32.14
C MET A 723 -12.11 18.20 -32.76
N ALA A 724 -12.84 17.11 -33.01
CA ALA A 724 -12.32 15.93 -33.71
C ALA A 724 -11.86 16.29 -35.13
N GLU A 725 -12.69 17.00 -35.90
CA GLU A 725 -12.40 17.41 -37.29
C GLU A 725 -11.09 18.22 -37.43
N VAL A 726 -10.72 19.04 -36.43
CA VAL A 726 -9.49 19.84 -36.46
C VAL A 726 -8.34 19.31 -35.59
N GLY A 727 -8.54 18.16 -34.94
CA GLY A 727 -7.58 17.54 -34.03
C GLY A 727 -7.32 18.35 -32.75
N MET A 728 -8.33 19.07 -32.24
CA MET A 728 -8.29 19.80 -30.97
C MET A 728 -8.56 18.85 -29.79
N PRO A 729 -7.62 18.69 -28.84
CA PRO A 729 -7.84 17.86 -27.65
C PRO A 729 -8.96 18.36 -26.74
N LEU A 730 -9.76 17.43 -26.24
CA LEU A 730 -10.66 17.59 -25.12
C LEU A 730 -9.94 17.21 -23.83
N LEU A 731 -9.85 18.14 -22.88
CA LEU A 731 -9.30 17.89 -21.54
C LEU A 731 -10.47 17.69 -20.59
N VAL A 732 -10.49 16.64 -19.76
CA VAL A 732 -11.69 16.26 -19.01
C VAL A 732 -11.40 16.17 -17.51
N HIS A 733 -12.00 17.08 -16.73
CA HIS A 733 -12.10 16.90 -15.29
C HIS A 733 -13.19 15.85 -15.00
N SER A 734 -12.74 14.64 -14.64
CA SER A 734 -13.56 13.43 -14.72
C SER A 734 -14.20 13.05 -13.36
N GLU A 735 -15.09 13.87 -12.81
CA GLU A 735 -15.88 13.53 -11.63
C GLU A 735 -17.37 13.87 -11.84
N VAL A 736 -18.27 12.94 -11.51
CA VAL A 736 -19.71 13.26 -11.44
C VAL A 736 -20.03 14.13 -10.23
N THR A 737 -21.05 14.98 -10.33
CA THR A 737 -21.49 15.85 -9.23
C THR A 737 -22.67 15.30 -8.43
N ASP A 738 -23.22 14.16 -8.87
CA ASP A 738 -24.29 13.38 -8.24
C ASP A 738 -24.15 13.31 -6.71
N ALA A 739 -25.23 13.64 -5.99
CA ALA A 739 -25.23 13.74 -4.53
C ALA A 739 -25.28 12.38 -3.82
N ASP A 740 -25.75 11.34 -4.51
CA ASP A 740 -25.76 9.94 -4.09
C ASP A 740 -24.42 9.22 -4.34
N VAL A 741 -23.52 9.81 -5.13
CA VAL A 741 -22.20 9.24 -5.43
C VAL A 741 -21.14 9.80 -4.48
N ASP A 742 -20.61 8.91 -3.63
CA ASP A 742 -19.50 9.20 -2.72
C ASP A 742 -18.30 9.82 -3.45
N VAL A 743 -17.71 10.85 -2.85
CA VAL A 743 -16.58 11.62 -3.42
C VAL A 743 -15.34 10.77 -3.76
N PHE A 744 -15.16 9.61 -3.12
CA PHE A 744 -14.11 8.66 -3.46
C PHE A 744 -14.42 7.83 -4.72
N HIS A 745 -15.68 7.75 -5.15
CA HIS A 745 -16.13 6.98 -6.32
C HIS A 745 -16.54 7.82 -7.53
N ARG A 746 -16.59 9.15 -7.40
CA ARG A 746 -17.02 10.07 -8.48
C ARG A 746 -16.25 9.93 -9.79
N GLU A 747 -14.95 9.62 -9.74
CA GLU A 747 -14.12 9.39 -10.93
C GLU A 747 -14.50 8.09 -11.64
N ALA A 748 -14.57 6.97 -10.90
CA ALA A 748 -14.99 5.68 -11.45
C ALA A 748 -16.42 5.73 -12.05
N ALA A 749 -17.34 6.42 -11.37
CA ALA A 749 -18.69 6.64 -11.89
C ALA A 749 -18.69 7.49 -13.17
N PHE A 750 -17.85 8.53 -13.26
CA PHE A 750 -17.73 9.37 -14.46
C PHE A 750 -17.19 8.59 -15.66
N ILE A 751 -16.20 7.72 -15.45
CA ILE A 751 -15.64 6.86 -16.50
C ILE A 751 -16.75 6.04 -17.17
N VAL A 752 -17.52 5.29 -16.37
CA VAL A 752 -18.56 4.38 -16.86
C VAL A 752 -19.75 5.14 -17.45
N ARG A 753 -20.22 6.21 -16.78
CA ARG A 753 -21.45 6.92 -17.16
C ARG A 753 -21.28 7.88 -18.34
N ILE A 754 -20.10 8.49 -18.49
CA ILE A 754 -19.89 9.64 -19.38
C ILE A 754 -18.66 9.45 -20.28
N LEU A 755 -17.49 9.14 -19.72
CA LEU A 755 -16.23 9.20 -20.49
C LEU A 755 -16.11 8.06 -21.51
N GLN A 756 -16.47 6.83 -21.14
CA GLN A 756 -16.47 5.68 -22.05
C GLN A 756 -17.46 5.90 -23.21
N PRO A 757 -18.76 6.23 -22.99
CA PRO A 757 -19.66 6.61 -24.08
C PRO A 757 -19.14 7.76 -24.95
N LEU A 758 -18.54 8.80 -24.36
CA LEU A 758 -17.99 9.93 -25.13
C LEU A 758 -16.86 9.50 -26.07
N VAL A 759 -15.96 8.62 -25.62
CA VAL A 759 -14.86 8.10 -26.44
C VAL A 759 -15.40 7.16 -27.52
N ASP A 760 -16.34 6.28 -27.18
CA ASP A 760 -16.95 5.33 -28.13
C ASP A 760 -17.74 6.04 -29.24
N GLU A 761 -18.43 7.15 -28.91
CA GLU A 761 -19.15 7.98 -29.89
C GLU A 761 -18.24 8.89 -30.72
N ASN A 762 -17.00 9.16 -30.28
CA ASN A 762 -16.08 10.11 -30.91
C ASN A 762 -14.67 9.50 -31.05
N PRO A 763 -14.49 8.42 -31.83
CA PRO A 763 -13.22 7.67 -31.88
C PRO A 763 -12.02 8.47 -32.41
N ASP A 764 -12.26 9.51 -33.23
CA ASP A 764 -11.22 10.40 -33.75
C ASP A 764 -10.86 11.56 -32.80
N LEU A 765 -11.65 11.78 -31.74
CA LEU A 765 -11.39 12.86 -30.78
C LEU A 765 -10.19 12.51 -29.90
N LYS A 766 -9.25 13.45 -29.77
CA LYS A 766 -8.20 13.36 -28.76
C LYS A 766 -8.76 13.72 -27.39
N VAL A 767 -8.58 12.84 -26.41
CA VAL A 767 -9.08 13.03 -25.04
C VAL A 767 -7.94 12.89 -24.04
N VAL A 768 -7.81 13.86 -23.13
CA VAL A 768 -6.95 13.76 -21.95
C VAL A 768 -7.87 13.64 -20.73
N MET A 769 -7.85 12.49 -20.09
CA MET A 769 -8.42 12.33 -18.75
C MET A 769 -7.47 13.05 -17.78
N GLU A 770 -7.87 14.22 -17.31
CA GLU A 770 -6.98 15.03 -16.48
C GLU A 770 -6.83 14.44 -15.08
N HIS A 771 -5.65 14.68 -14.47
CA HIS A 771 -5.32 14.48 -13.06
C HIS A 771 -5.95 13.20 -12.45
N ILE A 772 -5.71 12.05 -13.08
CA ILE A 772 -6.37 10.78 -12.71
C ILE A 772 -5.97 10.33 -11.30
N THR A 773 -6.93 9.74 -10.57
CA THR A 773 -6.78 9.43 -9.14
C THR A 773 -7.13 8.00 -8.75
N THR A 774 -7.71 7.23 -9.67
CA THR A 774 -8.19 5.86 -9.47
C THR A 774 -7.40 4.82 -10.27
N SER A 775 -7.58 3.54 -9.94
CA SER A 775 -7.04 2.41 -10.71
C SER A 775 -7.85 2.24 -11.99
N GLU A 776 -9.15 2.41 -11.85
CA GLU A 776 -10.18 2.41 -12.88
C GLU A 776 -9.86 3.44 -13.99
N GLY A 777 -9.31 4.62 -13.63
CA GLY A 777 -8.78 5.61 -14.58
C GLY A 777 -7.50 5.18 -15.31
N VAL A 778 -6.60 4.46 -14.65
CA VAL A 778 -5.40 3.86 -15.29
C VAL A 778 -5.83 2.78 -16.29
N ASP A 779 -6.71 1.88 -15.85
CA ASP A 779 -7.21 0.75 -16.65
C ASP A 779 -7.96 1.23 -17.90
N PHE A 780 -8.84 2.23 -17.74
CA PHE A 780 -9.55 2.89 -18.85
C PHE A 780 -8.58 3.48 -19.88
N VAL A 781 -7.62 4.31 -19.45
CA VAL A 781 -6.65 4.95 -20.35
C VAL A 781 -5.79 3.90 -21.05
N MET A 782 -5.39 2.82 -20.36
CA MET A 782 -4.64 1.73 -20.97
C MET A 782 -5.45 0.97 -22.02
N ALA A 783 -6.73 0.69 -21.76
CA ALA A 783 -7.64 -0.03 -22.67
C ALA A 783 -8.03 0.75 -23.93
N CYS A 784 -8.08 2.09 -23.88
CA CYS A 784 -8.47 2.93 -25.03
C CYS A 784 -7.44 2.95 -26.18
N GLY A 785 -7.76 3.67 -27.27
CA GLY A 785 -6.83 3.94 -28.37
C GLY A 785 -5.67 4.87 -28.00
N SER A 786 -4.83 5.23 -28.98
CA SER A 786 -3.72 6.21 -28.82
C SER A 786 -4.18 7.67 -28.79
N ASN A 787 -5.45 7.92 -29.12
CA ASN A 787 -6.14 9.21 -28.99
C ASN A 787 -6.55 9.53 -27.54
N VAL A 788 -6.48 8.56 -26.62
CA VAL A 788 -6.79 8.77 -25.19
C VAL A 788 -5.50 8.69 -24.36
N ALA A 789 -5.32 9.68 -23.49
CA ALA A 789 -4.19 9.81 -22.57
C ALA A 789 -4.64 10.35 -21.22
N ALA A 790 -3.72 10.45 -20.26
CA ALA A 790 -3.98 11.09 -18.97
C ALA A 790 -2.80 11.87 -18.41
N THR A 791 -3.12 12.95 -17.69
CA THR A 791 -2.15 13.61 -16.80
C THR A 791 -2.23 12.98 -15.40
N ILE A 792 -1.07 12.88 -14.75
CA ILE A 792 -0.99 12.48 -13.34
C ILE A 792 -0.21 13.55 -12.58
N THR A 793 -0.73 13.97 -11.43
CA THR A 793 -0.18 15.07 -10.61
C THR A 793 0.84 14.59 -9.58
N PRO A 794 1.71 15.46 -9.01
CA PRO A 794 2.64 15.01 -7.98
C PRO A 794 1.89 14.66 -6.68
N GLN A 795 0.84 15.40 -6.29
CA GLN A 795 0.07 15.10 -5.09
C GLN A 795 -0.62 13.72 -5.13
N HIS A 796 -1.14 13.30 -6.29
CA HIS A 796 -1.80 11.99 -6.44
C HIS A 796 -0.81 10.81 -6.50
N LEU A 797 0.44 11.05 -6.88
CA LEU A 797 1.52 10.05 -6.79
C LEU A 797 2.12 9.96 -5.38
N MET A 798 2.30 11.10 -4.70
CA MET A 798 2.93 11.16 -3.38
C MET A 798 2.02 10.67 -2.25
N TYR A 799 0.70 10.93 -2.33
CA TYR A 799 -0.21 10.76 -1.20
C TYR A 799 -1.44 9.91 -1.50
N ASN A 800 -1.94 9.24 -0.47
CA ASN A 800 -3.29 8.68 -0.43
C ASN A 800 -4.17 9.49 0.54
N ARG A 801 -5.46 9.17 0.62
CA ARG A 801 -6.46 9.90 1.41
C ARG A 801 -6.12 10.10 2.89
N ASN A 802 -5.27 9.26 3.48
CA ASN A 802 -4.86 9.41 4.88
C ASN A 802 -4.10 10.72 5.12
N ALA A 803 -3.42 11.26 4.10
CA ALA A 803 -2.70 12.54 4.19
C ALA A 803 -3.63 13.72 4.55
N ILE A 804 -4.92 13.65 4.17
CA ILE A 804 -5.93 14.67 4.49
C ILE A 804 -6.22 14.73 6.00
N PHE A 805 -5.98 13.64 6.74
CA PHE A 805 -6.32 13.51 8.16
C PHE A 805 -5.09 13.25 9.06
N GLN A 806 -3.89 13.27 8.50
CA GLN A 806 -2.66 12.96 9.22
C GLN A 806 -2.32 14.08 10.20
N GLY A 807 -2.37 13.78 11.51
CA GLY A 807 -2.14 14.78 12.57
C GLY A 807 -3.28 15.80 12.73
N GLY A 808 -4.46 15.53 12.16
CA GLY A 808 -5.58 16.48 12.06
C GLY A 808 -5.96 16.74 10.60
N LEU A 809 -6.95 17.61 10.38
CA LEU A 809 -7.35 18.00 9.02
C LEU A 809 -6.22 18.80 8.36
N GLN A 810 -5.72 18.31 7.22
CA GLN A 810 -4.68 18.94 6.41
C GLN A 810 -5.32 19.57 5.16
N PRO A 811 -5.85 20.81 5.22
CA PRO A 811 -6.54 21.42 4.09
C PRO A 811 -5.62 21.61 2.87
N HIS A 812 -4.32 21.77 3.07
CA HIS A 812 -3.35 22.06 2.00
C HIS A 812 -3.03 20.88 1.09
N VAL A 813 -3.46 19.65 1.43
CA VAL A 813 -3.44 18.48 0.52
C VAL A 813 -4.82 18.14 -0.06
N TYR A 814 -5.88 18.87 0.33
CA TYR A 814 -7.22 18.71 -0.23
C TYR A 814 -7.31 19.32 -1.64
N CYS A 815 -7.64 18.49 -2.62
CA CYS A 815 -7.82 18.80 -4.03
C CYS A 815 -8.98 17.99 -4.61
N LEU A 816 -9.36 18.25 -5.86
CA LEU A 816 -10.39 17.52 -6.60
C LEU A 816 -9.82 17.11 -7.96
N PRO A 817 -9.84 15.83 -8.34
CA PRO A 817 -10.43 14.70 -7.62
C PRO A 817 -9.69 14.43 -6.29
N VAL A 818 -10.44 14.09 -5.24
CA VAL A 818 -9.85 13.93 -3.90
C VAL A 818 -8.88 12.75 -3.87
N LEU A 819 -7.78 12.86 -3.11
CA LEU A 819 -6.86 11.74 -2.85
C LEU A 819 -7.67 10.48 -2.47
N LYS A 820 -7.38 9.33 -3.10
CA LYS A 820 -8.14 8.08 -2.92
C LYS A 820 -7.39 7.08 -2.03
N HIS A 821 -7.89 5.85 -1.91
CA HIS A 821 -7.24 4.74 -1.18
C HIS A 821 -5.86 4.36 -1.76
N GLU A 822 -4.95 3.80 -0.94
CA GLU A 822 -3.56 3.46 -1.36
C GLU A 822 -3.50 2.54 -2.59
N ARG A 823 -4.50 1.66 -2.80
CA ARG A 823 -4.61 0.81 -4.01
C ARG A 823 -4.52 1.63 -5.30
N HIS A 824 -5.13 2.81 -5.30
CA HIS A 824 -5.17 3.69 -6.46
C HIS A 824 -3.85 4.43 -6.65
N ARG A 825 -3.25 4.93 -5.57
CA ARG A 825 -1.90 5.52 -5.61
C ARG A 825 -0.88 4.52 -6.17
N GLN A 826 -0.95 3.26 -5.76
CA GLN A 826 -0.10 2.19 -6.30
C GLN A 826 -0.36 1.93 -7.80
N ALA A 827 -1.60 2.00 -8.28
CA ALA A 827 -1.91 1.92 -9.71
C ALA A 827 -1.32 3.10 -10.50
N LEU A 828 -1.38 4.33 -9.97
CA LEU A 828 -0.73 5.51 -10.58
C LEU A 828 0.80 5.38 -10.62
N LEU A 829 1.41 4.83 -9.57
CA LEU A 829 2.85 4.52 -9.55
C LEU A 829 3.20 3.44 -10.58
N GLY A 830 2.38 2.40 -10.72
CA GLY A 830 2.52 1.37 -11.76
C GLY A 830 2.39 1.95 -13.17
N ALA A 831 1.46 2.89 -13.38
CA ALA A 831 1.25 3.58 -14.65
C ALA A 831 2.52 4.33 -15.10
N ILE A 832 3.17 5.10 -14.21
CA ILE A 832 4.43 5.78 -14.55
C ILE A 832 5.63 4.82 -14.64
N ALA A 833 5.68 3.76 -13.83
CA ALA A 833 6.74 2.75 -13.88
C ALA A 833 6.72 1.94 -15.19
N SER A 834 5.55 1.74 -15.78
CA SER A 834 5.39 1.06 -17.08
C SER A 834 6.13 1.75 -18.23
N GLY A 835 6.40 3.06 -18.12
CA GLY A 835 6.94 3.88 -19.19
C GLY A 835 5.96 4.13 -20.35
N SER A 836 4.67 3.82 -20.20
CA SER A 836 3.63 4.04 -21.21
C SER A 836 3.56 5.51 -21.65
N SER A 837 3.52 5.73 -22.97
CA SER A 837 3.44 7.07 -23.56
C SER A 837 2.10 7.78 -23.34
N LYS A 838 1.08 7.06 -22.85
CA LYS A 838 -0.25 7.60 -22.53
C LYS A 838 -0.30 8.41 -21.25
N PHE A 839 0.71 8.33 -20.39
CA PHE A 839 0.77 9.08 -19.14
C PHE A 839 1.86 10.15 -19.20
N PHE A 840 1.53 11.38 -18.79
CA PHE A 840 2.46 12.50 -18.77
C PHE A 840 2.19 13.49 -17.62
N LEU A 841 3.15 14.38 -17.39
CA LEU A 841 3.10 15.38 -16.33
C LEU A 841 1.98 16.40 -16.57
N GLY A 842 1.10 16.56 -15.58
CA GLY A 842 0.25 17.75 -15.42
C GLY A 842 0.16 18.04 -13.92
N THR A 843 0.65 19.19 -13.47
CA THR A 843 0.80 19.43 -12.02
C THR A 843 -0.53 19.60 -11.29
N ASP A 844 -1.55 20.11 -11.98
CA ASP A 844 -2.75 20.70 -11.40
C ASP A 844 -2.39 21.65 -10.24
N SER A 845 -1.32 22.44 -10.44
CA SER A 845 -0.89 23.41 -9.44
C SER A 845 -1.94 24.52 -9.34
N ALA A 846 -2.72 24.46 -8.27
CA ALA A 846 -3.87 25.30 -7.99
C ALA A 846 -3.59 26.20 -6.77
N PRO A 847 -2.90 27.34 -6.94
CA PRO A 847 -2.60 28.26 -5.84
C PRO A 847 -3.87 28.90 -5.29
N HIS A 848 -3.98 28.95 -3.97
CA HIS A 848 -5.10 29.56 -3.25
C HIS A 848 -4.55 30.33 -2.04
N PRO A 849 -5.16 31.47 -1.64
CA PRO A 849 -4.83 32.12 -0.39
C PRO A 849 -4.99 31.16 0.79
N GLN A 850 -4.05 31.18 1.73
CA GLN A 850 -4.06 30.32 2.91
C GLN A 850 -5.41 30.38 3.66
N THR A 851 -5.97 31.58 3.81
CA THR A 851 -7.28 31.81 4.45
C THR A 851 -8.46 31.15 3.72
N ALA A 852 -8.37 30.91 2.41
CA ALA A 852 -9.39 30.20 1.66
C ALA A 852 -9.27 28.66 1.82
N LYS A 853 -8.05 28.16 2.06
CA LYS A 853 -7.77 26.75 2.40
C LYS A 853 -8.17 26.45 3.85
N GLU A 854 -7.79 27.32 4.78
CA GLU A 854 -8.04 27.24 6.22
C GLU A 854 -9.41 27.86 6.58
N SER A 855 -10.45 27.48 5.85
CA SER A 855 -11.83 27.97 6.03
C SER A 855 -12.79 26.81 6.30
N THR A 856 -14.04 27.12 6.69
CA THR A 856 -15.09 26.12 6.93
C THR A 856 -15.48 25.33 5.69
N SER A 857 -15.30 25.90 4.48
CA SER A 857 -15.56 25.22 3.21
C SER A 857 -14.32 24.61 2.57
N GLY A 858 -13.12 25.18 2.80
CA GLY A 858 -11.83 24.67 2.35
C GLY A 858 -11.72 24.51 0.83
N CYS A 859 -11.20 25.50 0.10
CA CYS A 859 -11.10 25.38 -1.36
C CYS A 859 -10.20 24.22 -1.82
N ALA A 860 -10.62 23.53 -2.89
CA ALA A 860 -9.90 22.40 -3.47
C ALA A 860 -8.77 22.84 -4.40
N GLY A 861 -7.56 22.34 -4.14
CA GLY A 861 -6.37 22.58 -4.96
C GLY A 861 -5.07 22.47 -4.16
N CYS A 862 -4.03 21.89 -4.75
CA CYS A 862 -2.69 21.80 -4.18
C CYS A 862 -1.75 22.77 -4.88
N PHE A 863 -0.85 23.45 -4.16
CA PHE A 863 0.14 24.34 -4.77
C PHE A 863 1.48 23.62 -4.95
N SER A 864 1.82 23.28 -6.20
CA SER A 864 3.00 22.47 -6.56
C SER A 864 3.97 23.16 -7.54
N ALA A 865 3.58 24.30 -8.16
CA ALA A 865 4.39 25.04 -9.15
C ALA A 865 5.83 25.32 -8.71
N PHE A 866 6.03 25.63 -7.43
CA PHE A 866 7.32 25.98 -6.84
C PHE A 866 8.38 24.87 -6.93
N ALA A 867 7.94 23.61 -7.08
CA ALA A 867 8.75 22.40 -7.09
C ALA A 867 8.22 21.37 -8.11
N GLY A 868 7.68 21.85 -9.23
CA GLY A 868 6.93 21.05 -10.19
C GLY A 868 7.70 19.90 -10.86
N LEU A 869 9.02 19.79 -10.65
CA LEU A 869 9.86 18.68 -11.13
C LEU A 869 10.51 17.92 -9.98
N GLU A 870 10.96 18.65 -8.96
CA GLU A 870 11.57 18.12 -7.74
C GLU A 870 10.65 17.12 -7.03
N LEU A 871 9.34 17.39 -6.97
CA LEU A 871 8.33 16.51 -6.37
C LEU A 871 8.19 15.17 -7.13
N TYR A 872 8.18 15.21 -8.46
CA TYR A 872 8.14 13.97 -9.25
C TYR A 872 9.47 13.21 -9.19
N ALA A 873 10.62 13.91 -9.12
CA ALA A 873 11.91 13.25 -9.03
C ALA A 873 12.01 12.36 -7.78
N GLU A 874 11.50 12.83 -6.63
CA GLU A 874 11.36 11.99 -5.42
C GLU A 874 10.46 10.77 -5.65
N VAL A 875 9.33 10.93 -6.34
CA VAL A 875 8.41 9.83 -6.67
C VAL A 875 9.09 8.79 -7.55
N PHE A 876 9.66 9.19 -8.69
CA PHE A 876 10.30 8.29 -9.65
C PHE A 876 11.54 7.61 -9.04
N GLU A 877 12.29 8.30 -8.17
CA GLU A 877 13.37 7.70 -7.40
C GLU A 877 12.85 6.66 -6.40
N SER A 878 11.76 6.94 -5.68
CA SER A 878 11.19 6.03 -4.67
C SER A 878 10.72 4.68 -5.23
N ILE A 879 10.41 4.62 -6.53
CA ILE A 879 10.01 3.40 -7.25
C ILE A 879 11.11 2.86 -8.19
N GLY A 880 12.30 3.47 -8.19
CA GLY A 880 13.44 3.02 -9.01
C GLY A 880 13.30 3.26 -10.52
N ALA A 881 12.46 4.20 -10.95
CA ALA A 881 12.10 4.43 -12.36
C ALA A 881 12.65 5.75 -12.96
N LEU A 882 13.73 6.31 -12.40
CA LEU A 882 14.30 7.60 -12.87
C LEU A 882 14.68 7.60 -14.37
N ASP A 883 14.92 6.44 -14.97
CA ASP A 883 15.15 6.29 -16.42
C ASP A 883 13.89 6.62 -17.27
N LYS A 884 12.68 6.53 -16.69
CA LYS A 884 11.42 6.92 -17.34
C LYS A 884 11.07 8.40 -17.18
N PHE A 885 11.79 9.13 -16.33
CA PHE A 885 11.43 10.49 -15.91
C PHE A 885 11.34 11.49 -17.09
N GLU A 886 12.33 11.50 -17.99
CA GLU A 886 12.33 12.42 -19.16
C GLU A 886 11.16 12.14 -20.11
N ALA A 887 10.78 10.86 -20.28
CA ALA A 887 9.67 10.51 -21.16
C ALA A 887 8.35 11.08 -20.63
N PHE A 888 8.06 10.82 -19.35
CA PHE A 888 6.87 11.31 -18.66
C PHE A 888 6.79 12.84 -18.56
N THR A 889 7.91 13.51 -18.26
CA THR A 889 7.94 14.97 -18.02
C THR A 889 8.06 15.81 -19.30
N SER A 890 8.76 15.32 -20.33
CA SER A 890 9.20 16.17 -21.45
C SER A 890 8.75 15.71 -22.83
N LYS A 891 8.47 14.41 -23.04
CA LYS A 891 8.23 13.85 -24.38
C LYS A 891 6.80 13.39 -24.63
N ASN A 892 6.23 12.62 -23.70
CA ASN A 892 4.93 11.96 -23.86
C ASN A 892 3.80 12.96 -24.16
N GLY A 893 3.67 14.01 -23.34
CA GLY A 893 2.67 15.05 -23.55
C GLY A 893 2.95 15.91 -24.81
N ALA A 894 4.21 16.25 -25.08
CA ALA A 894 4.57 17.00 -26.28
C ALA A 894 4.14 16.24 -27.55
N ALA A 895 4.45 14.94 -27.63
CA ALA A 895 4.01 14.07 -28.72
C ALA A 895 2.48 13.97 -28.83
N PHE A 896 1.76 13.80 -27.71
CA PHE A 896 0.29 13.72 -27.71
C PHE A 896 -0.36 15.00 -28.27
N TYR A 897 0.13 16.17 -27.86
CA TYR A 897 -0.35 17.48 -28.33
C TYR A 897 0.17 17.86 -29.74
N GLY A 898 1.04 17.05 -30.36
CA GLY A 898 1.62 17.34 -31.68
C GLY A 898 2.66 18.48 -31.65
N LEU A 899 3.32 18.68 -30.51
CA LEU A 899 4.37 19.65 -30.29
C LEU A 899 5.74 19.01 -30.53
N ALA A 900 6.69 19.79 -31.05
CA ALA A 900 8.09 19.38 -31.08
C ALA A 900 8.68 19.33 -29.66
N ASP A 901 9.65 18.42 -29.44
CA ASP A 901 10.50 18.40 -28.26
C ASP A 901 11.17 19.77 -28.04
N ASN A 902 11.28 20.20 -26.78
CA ASN A 902 12.01 21.41 -26.44
C ASN A 902 13.52 21.21 -26.65
N THR A 903 14.23 22.26 -27.09
CA THR A 903 15.69 22.22 -27.31
C THR A 903 16.51 22.57 -26.08
N GLU A 904 15.91 23.34 -25.15
CA GLU A 904 16.49 23.66 -23.84
C GLU A 904 16.59 22.39 -22.97
N LYS A 905 17.62 22.31 -22.12
CA LYS A 905 17.77 21.28 -21.09
C LYS A 905 17.73 21.89 -19.70
N LEU A 906 17.32 21.10 -18.72
CA LEU A 906 17.30 21.45 -17.30
C LEU A 906 17.92 20.31 -16.50
N THR A 907 18.75 20.65 -15.51
CA THR A 907 19.40 19.68 -14.63
C THR A 907 18.80 19.76 -13.23
N LEU A 908 18.26 18.65 -12.75
CA LEU A 908 17.98 18.42 -11.34
C LEU A 908 19.24 17.87 -10.66
N GLN A 909 19.49 18.28 -9.43
CA GLN A 909 20.60 17.80 -8.60
C GLN A 909 20.09 17.27 -7.27
N ARG A 910 20.74 16.24 -6.75
CA ARG A 910 20.44 15.60 -5.47
C ARG A 910 21.00 16.41 -4.30
N LYS A 911 20.53 17.65 -4.19
CA LYS A 911 20.88 18.61 -3.14
C LYS A 911 19.63 18.91 -2.33
N ALA A 912 19.63 18.43 -1.09
CA ALA A 912 18.53 18.60 -0.16
C ALA A 912 18.25 20.08 0.14
N TRP A 913 16.98 20.43 0.25
CA TRP A 913 16.54 21.77 0.65
C TRP A 913 15.20 21.70 1.36
N ARG A 914 14.93 22.71 2.19
CA ARG A 914 13.69 22.82 2.96
C ARG A 914 12.68 23.71 2.25
N VAL A 915 11.48 23.18 2.03
CA VAL A 915 10.38 23.93 1.40
C VAL A 915 9.94 25.05 2.35
N PRO A 916 9.81 26.31 1.88
CA PRO A 916 9.26 27.41 2.67
C PRO A 916 7.87 27.07 3.25
N MET A 917 7.53 27.67 4.40
CA MET A 917 6.18 27.51 4.98
C MET A 917 5.09 28.10 4.08
N THR A 918 5.43 29.16 3.34
CA THR A 918 4.52 29.94 2.50
C THR A 918 5.28 30.56 1.32
N TYR A 919 4.54 30.85 0.24
CA TYR A 919 4.97 31.73 -0.84
C TYR A 919 4.01 32.94 -0.94
N PRO A 920 4.46 34.12 -1.39
CA PRO A 920 3.57 35.24 -1.69
C PRO A 920 2.53 34.88 -2.76
N LEU A 921 1.30 35.37 -2.61
CA LEU A 921 0.24 35.27 -3.61
C LEU A 921 -0.46 36.64 -3.72
N GLY A 922 0.00 37.46 -4.65
CA GLY A 922 -0.30 38.89 -4.68
C GLY A 922 0.43 39.68 -3.60
N GLN A 923 -0.10 40.85 -3.22
CA GLN A 923 0.55 41.77 -2.28
C GLN A 923 0.32 41.37 -0.81
N ASP A 924 -0.94 41.10 -0.43
CA ASP A 924 -1.35 40.96 0.98
C ASP A 924 -1.70 39.51 1.39
N THR A 925 -1.53 38.53 0.51
CA THR A 925 -1.86 37.12 0.81
C THR A 925 -0.71 36.17 0.50
N VAL A 926 -0.79 34.98 1.08
CA VAL A 926 0.19 33.90 0.92
C VAL A 926 -0.51 32.61 0.52
N VAL A 927 0.22 31.73 -0.16
CA VAL A 927 -0.16 30.34 -0.46
C VAL A 927 0.75 29.39 0.31
N VAL A 928 0.18 28.33 0.87
CA VAL A 928 0.94 27.25 1.51
C VAL A 928 1.32 26.22 0.43
N PRO A 929 2.61 25.94 0.19
CA PRO A 929 3.05 24.93 -0.77
C PRO A 929 2.80 23.51 -0.28
N LEU A 930 2.68 22.58 -1.22
CA LEU A 930 2.82 21.15 -0.92
C LEU A 930 4.17 20.91 -0.22
N ARG A 931 4.24 19.98 0.75
CA ARG A 931 5.46 19.72 1.56
C ARG A 931 5.96 20.94 2.38
N ALA A 932 5.15 21.99 2.63
CA ALA A 932 5.52 23.16 3.44
C ALA A 932 6.29 22.80 4.72
N GLY A 933 7.46 23.40 4.91
CA GLY A 933 8.32 23.18 6.08
C GLY A 933 9.06 21.84 6.14
N GLN A 934 8.89 20.96 5.14
CA GLN A 934 9.57 19.66 5.05
C GLN A 934 10.83 19.75 4.17
N GLU A 935 11.72 18.77 4.26
CA GLU A 935 12.88 18.63 3.37
C GLU A 935 12.53 17.83 2.12
N MET A 936 13.04 18.28 0.97
CA MET A 936 13.06 17.53 -0.28
C MET A 936 14.49 17.23 -0.72
N ALA A 937 14.71 16.07 -1.34
CA ALA A 937 16.03 15.57 -1.73
C ALA A 937 16.58 16.18 -3.04
N TRP A 938 15.70 16.63 -3.93
CA TRP A 938 16.03 17.14 -5.26
C TRP A 938 15.79 18.65 -5.37
N SER A 939 16.69 19.35 -6.06
CA SER A 939 16.53 20.76 -6.44
C SER A 939 16.91 20.99 -7.90
N VAL A 940 16.32 21.99 -8.56
CA VAL A 940 16.82 22.47 -9.85
C VAL A 940 18.20 23.10 -9.65
N LYS A 941 19.18 22.66 -10.43
CA LYS A 941 20.53 23.26 -10.48
C LYS A 941 20.42 24.62 -11.17
N GLN A 942 20.71 25.69 -10.43
CA GLN A 942 20.81 27.03 -11.00
C GLN A 942 22.03 27.08 -11.93
N GLY A 943 21.83 27.57 -13.14
CA GLY A 943 22.87 27.75 -14.17
C GLY A 943 23.56 29.11 -14.10
#